data_AF-A0A0K3CA62-F1
#
_entry.id   AF-A0A0K3CA62-F1
#
_cell.length_a   1.000
_cell.length_b   1.000
_cell.length_c   1.000
_cell.angle_alpha   90.00
_cell.angle_beta   90.00
_cell.angle_gamma   90.00
#
_symmetry.space_group_name_H-M   'P 1'
#
loop_
_entity.id
_entity.type
_entity.pdbx_description
1 polymer ?
#
loop_
_entity_poly.entity_id
_entity_poly.type
_entity_poly.pdbx_seq_one_letter_code
_entity_poly.pdbx_strand_id
1 'polypeptide(L)'
;MKEGKNAADLPNDLLCAVHAERLAQLHTLLSAAAFLSALVLGISLHYHKIVRNQYYGYPDEWFPSVSATIGDWYPERNVFHLLIALTSGPRFLLMLLTFLAHRLQRPTSSLPSTLAVAAVLRTLLCGGWVYVTSSDHADAHDACMVLYIVSNLPYMTLQVLLTPNTPAARRAKSARRLLGTSFFATLVPLVYFYLRHKSHRIAGAYSIYGLFEWTLIVLDIGFDSVSILDFAAPTAAGSEGVADPGTGVELAVRAASAETTASESNGVYLSPADPTAEAQEPGAVVKALRRLDMASRGVRGWAAEVYLAFLFWTNLTAIGPMIFYSSVWAMGLSGDEVALFCIISPVILSLPIPFLSSFLLNSPTFGDLGLLVGVASRYLEGEGAERLRAAAFGVGLAAIARVASWWEVRKDPARLEGRALVFLLGLVFSVLIKFANYSLNPLWPFMRSSPNLKEENGGWNGVGLAVGVWAWCEVALRRRRGRKAVVLATAPTNGAGHHWLAGIASTIGFGSLFFLLHYLCTDSGTTIAWSWNGYPSTGPFAFPHGASTIAALSAGILVASTPRYVAIARSPVAFAAASAFAAALYAFDSWPSFLGGCLLGICAVSLFPSFLSSILAASTSSPGIPFALAFFYYAVLELASTWTVAYAFVPAGWLLRERTDVVLGWTMAGVGIGLLPLRRLAASQASSPTPTRSRRTSYLHITLLFISLASVFSIIHHRSFFQPGVPYHAEERLFTAGIWTVHFGLDGYMWESSRRMAQFFKEAEVDVIAMLETDDHRVVGGNRDITQYIAHSLNMPYVDIGPGPQKNTWGAALISKFPILRSSHHLLPSPNGELAPAIYATLDVYGTEVDVVVAHNGQEEDPLDRELQSKELGRLMRESWPKPTVFLGYLVTTPHAERPAPYKLVVDDGKMLDISPKDLDRWCQYILYRGLHRIGYARLSRGSNPSVTDSEAQLGKFVVPLPRANKSSYTRSAEAAKAAFAMQQEGRNATSTEDEDEEQKEEKALRIPPIPLEDYVSHLHASPAPLDTDSTVWTPERYMPPSLRFPAQFYEGNAGGHRYIVLTGEKGGEGPNYMMDPEEKEWRRLWEIDELERLASTGECGVQ
;
A
#
# COMPACT_ATOMS: atom_id res chain seq x y z
N MET A 1 -14.36 10.06 -85.84
CA MET A 1 -14.74 10.84 -84.64
C MET A 1 -15.88 10.10 -83.94
N LYS A 2 -15.67 9.80 -82.65
CA LYS A 2 -16.56 9.14 -81.68
C LYS A 2 -16.93 7.68 -82.02
N GLU A 3 -15.99 6.78 -81.71
CA GLU A 3 -16.23 5.35 -81.54
C GLU A 3 -17.10 5.08 -80.31
N GLY A 4 -18.04 4.15 -80.47
CA GLY A 4 -18.81 3.56 -79.38
C GLY A 4 -17.93 2.63 -78.53
N LYS A 5 -18.11 2.71 -77.22
CA LYS A 5 -17.69 1.66 -76.29
C LYS A 5 -18.93 1.01 -75.69
N ASN A 6 -19.03 -0.28 -75.96
CA ASN A 6 -19.98 -1.22 -75.38
C ASN A 6 -19.98 -1.12 -73.85
N ALA A 7 -21.19 -1.15 -73.27
CA ALA A 7 -21.41 -1.49 -71.88
C ALA A 7 -21.27 -3.01 -71.70
N ALA A 8 -20.05 -3.50 -71.71
CA ALA A 8 -19.65 -4.83 -71.27
C ALA A 8 -18.18 -4.73 -70.82
N ASP A 9 -17.87 -5.35 -69.68
CA ASP A 9 -16.57 -5.34 -68.96
C ASP A 9 -16.33 -4.17 -67.99
N LEU A 10 -17.10 -4.15 -66.89
CA LEU A 10 -16.56 -3.79 -65.57
C LEU A 10 -15.92 -5.06 -64.98
N PRO A 11 -14.67 -5.03 -64.47
CA PRO A 11 -14.07 -6.20 -63.85
C PRO A 11 -14.87 -6.60 -62.61
N ASN A 12 -15.27 -7.87 -62.53
CA ASN A 12 -15.78 -8.51 -61.31
C ASN A 12 -14.63 -8.61 -60.28
N ASP A 13 -14.30 -7.51 -59.60
CA ASP A 13 -13.31 -7.49 -58.51
C ASP A 13 -13.97 -7.79 -57.15
N LEU A 14 -14.72 -8.88 -57.07
CA LEU A 14 -15.25 -9.42 -55.80
C LEU A 14 -14.35 -10.58 -55.36
N LEU A 15 -13.45 -10.34 -54.40
CA LEU A 15 -12.47 -11.35 -53.97
C LEU A 15 -13.09 -12.41 -53.05
N CYS A 16 -14.07 -12.02 -52.22
CA CYS A 16 -14.85 -12.92 -51.37
C CYS A 16 -16.08 -12.17 -50.85
N ALA A 17 -17.24 -12.83 -50.82
CA ALA A 17 -18.44 -12.33 -50.17
C ALA A 17 -19.03 -13.37 -49.23
N VAL A 18 -19.33 -12.95 -48.00
CA VAL A 18 -19.94 -13.81 -46.97
C VAL A 18 -21.21 -13.16 -46.47
N HIS A 19 -22.33 -13.88 -46.59
CA HIS A 19 -23.61 -13.43 -46.05
C HIS A 19 -23.59 -13.46 -44.51
N ALA A 20 -24.08 -12.38 -43.89
CA ALA A 20 -24.16 -12.24 -42.43
C ALA A 20 -24.96 -13.36 -41.74
N GLU A 21 -25.90 -13.99 -42.46
CA GLU A 21 -26.64 -15.18 -42.00
C GLU A 21 -25.71 -16.38 -41.74
N ARG A 22 -24.78 -16.66 -42.66
CA ARG A 22 -23.82 -17.78 -42.53
C ARG A 22 -22.86 -17.55 -41.38
N LEU A 23 -22.53 -16.28 -41.09
CA LEU A 23 -21.70 -15.91 -39.95
C LEU A 23 -22.42 -16.17 -38.62
N ALA A 24 -23.71 -15.82 -38.52
CA ALA A 24 -24.53 -16.10 -37.35
C ALA A 24 -24.70 -17.62 -37.13
N GLN A 25 -24.93 -18.37 -38.21
CA GLN A 25 -24.96 -19.84 -38.18
C GLN A 25 -23.63 -20.45 -37.71
N LEU A 26 -22.49 -19.94 -38.22
CA LEU A 26 -21.16 -20.40 -37.83
C LEU A 26 -20.88 -20.15 -36.35
N HIS A 27 -21.19 -18.95 -35.85
CA HIS A 27 -21.08 -18.61 -34.42
C HIS A 27 -21.90 -19.56 -33.54
N THR A 28 -23.17 -19.78 -33.89
CA THR A 28 -24.07 -20.65 -33.13
C THR A 28 -23.59 -22.10 -33.15
N LEU A 29 -23.14 -22.60 -34.31
CA LEU A 29 -22.66 -23.97 -34.46
C LEU A 29 -21.37 -24.22 -33.67
N LEU A 30 -20.39 -23.32 -33.75
CA LEU A 30 -19.14 -23.44 -32.99
C LEU A 30 -19.37 -23.32 -31.48
N SER A 31 -20.24 -22.39 -31.05
CA SER A 31 -20.59 -22.25 -29.63
C SER A 31 -21.26 -23.52 -29.08
N ALA A 32 -22.25 -24.05 -29.80
CA ALA A 32 -22.95 -25.26 -29.40
C ALA A 32 -22.02 -26.48 -29.41
N ALA A 33 -21.15 -26.60 -30.44
CA ALA A 33 -20.17 -27.67 -30.54
C ALA A 33 -19.16 -27.63 -29.39
N ALA A 34 -18.71 -26.44 -28.95
CA ALA A 34 -17.81 -26.29 -27.82
C ALA A 34 -18.41 -26.91 -26.54
N PHE A 35 -19.59 -26.44 -26.14
CA PHE A 35 -20.25 -26.90 -24.91
C PHE A 35 -20.68 -28.37 -24.98
N LEU A 36 -21.20 -28.83 -26.13
CA LEU A 36 -21.63 -30.22 -26.30
C LEU A 36 -20.43 -31.19 -26.29
N SER A 37 -19.35 -30.85 -26.98
CA SER A 37 -18.14 -31.69 -26.99
C SER A 37 -17.50 -31.77 -25.61
N ALA A 38 -17.45 -30.67 -24.85
CA ALA A 38 -16.99 -30.67 -23.47
C ALA A 38 -17.83 -31.59 -22.58
N LEU A 39 -19.16 -31.52 -22.67
CA LEU A 39 -20.06 -32.38 -21.90
C LEU A 39 -19.94 -33.86 -22.26
N VAL A 40 -19.92 -34.18 -23.55
CA VAL A 40 -19.81 -35.57 -24.02
C VAL A 40 -18.46 -36.17 -23.62
N LEU A 41 -17.36 -35.44 -23.84
CA LEU A 41 -16.03 -35.89 -23.47
C LEU A 41 -15.90 -36.02 -21.94
N GLY A 42 -16.34 -35.03 -21.18
CA GLY A 42 -16.32 -35.06 -19.72
C GLY A 42 -17.11 -36.21 -19.13
N ILE A 43 -18.32 -36.49 -19.64
CA ILE A 43 -19.12 -37.66 -19.21
C ILE A 43 -18.44 -38.97 -19.64
N SER A 44 -17.84 -39.04 -20.82
CA SER A 44 -17.24 -40.29 -21.32
C SER A 44 -15.90 -40.64 -20.65
N LEU A 45 -15.10 -39.64 -20.25
CA LEU A 45 -13.74 -39.83 -19.75
C LEU A 45 -13.62 -39.61 -18.24
N HIS A 46 -14.34 -38.64 -17.69
CA HIS A 46 -14.12 -38.15 -16.33
C HIS A 46 -15.40 -38.04 -15.49
N TYR A 47 -16.44 -38.82 -15.79
CA TYR A 47 -17.76 -38.73 -15.14
C TYR A 47 -17.72 -38.55 -13.62
N HIS A 48 -17.11 -39.49 -12.88
CA HIS A 48 -17.05 -39.42 -11.41
C HIS A 48 -16.27 -38.23 -10.87
N LYS A 49 -15.37 -37.64 -11.67
CA LYS A 49 -14.57 -36.49 -11.27
C LYS A 49 -15.35 -35.18 -11.46
N ILE A 50 -16.09 -35.05 -12.55
CA ILE A 50 -16.82 -33.82 -12.90
C ILE A 50 -18.17 -33.67 -12.18
N VAL A 51 -18.75 -34.77 -11.67
CA VAL A 51 -19.97 -34.71 -10.83
C VAL A 51 -19.66 -34.49 -9.35
N ARG A 52 -18.38 -34.49 -8.95
CA ARG A 52 -17.97 -34.34 -7.55
C ARG A 52 -17.95 -32.86 -7.15
N ASN A 53 -18.55 -32.55 -5.99
CA ASN A 53 -18.43 -31.25 -5.36
C ASN A 53 -17.55 -31.31 -4.08
N GLN A 54 -17.51 -30.23 -3.30
CA GLN A 54 -16.68 -30.13 -2.08
C GLN A 54 -17.09 -31.11 -0.96
N TYR A 55 -18.32 -31.61 -0.97
CA TYR A 55 -18.92 -32.40 0.11
C TYR A 55 -19.37 -33.80 -0.33
N TYR A 56 -19.88 -33.95 -1.55
CA TYR A 56 -20.51 -35.16 -2.08
C TYR A 56 -19.98 -35.51 -3.48
N GLY A 57 -20.17 -36.76 -3.89
CA GLY A 57 -19.89 -37.27 -5.23
C GLY A 57 -20.90 -38.33 -5.63
N TYR A 58 -20.64 -39.06 -6.71
CA TYR A 58 -21.51 -40.16 -7.12
C TYR A 58 -21.66 -41.22 -6.00
N PRO A 59 -22.87 -41.70 -5.67
CA PRO A 59 -24.13 -41.60 -6.43
C PRO A 59 -25.04 -40.40 -6.07
N ASP A 60 -24.72 -39.65 -5.02
CA ASP A 60 -25.55 -38.53 -4.55
C ASP A 60 -25.57 -37.38 -5.57
N GLU A 61 -24.42 -37.12 -6.20
CA GLU A 61 -24.29 -36.20 -7.32
C GLU A 61 -24.12 -36.97 -8.63
N TRP A 62 -24.96 -36.66 -9.61
CA TRP A 62 -25.15 -37.46 -10.82
C TRP A 62 -25.10 -36.62 -12.11
N PHE A 63 -25.08 -35.28 -12.03
CA PHE A 63 -24.93 -34.39 -13.19
C PHE A 63 -23.89 -33.29 -12.93
N PRO A 64 -22.97 -33.01 -13.89
CA PRO A 64 -21.87 -32.08 -13.66
C PRO A 64 -22.28 -30.62 -13.87
N SER A 65 -21.61 -29.69 -13.17
CA SER A 65 -21.72 -28.26 -13.44
C SER A 65 -20.94 -27.87 -14.71
N VAL A 66 -21.27 -26.73 -15.31
CA VAL A 66 -20.59 -26.21 -16.51
C VAL A 66 -19.12 -25.95 -16.20
N SER A 67 -18.82 -25.24 -15.10
CA SER A 67 -17.43 -24.93 -14.71
C SER A 67 -16.56 -26.17 -14.50
N ALA A 68 -17.08 -27.22 -13.83
CA ALA A 68 -16.34 -28.47 -13.64
C ALA A 68 -16.08 -29.21 -14.96
N THR A 69 -17.02 -29.11 -15.91
CA THR A 69 -16.93 -29.79 -17.21
C THR A 69 -15.91 -29.13 -18.14
N ILE A 70 -15.77 -27.80 -18.09
CA ILE A 70 -14.89 -27.07 -19.02
C ILE A 70 -13.51 -26.73 -18.45
N GLY A 71 -13.34 -26.80 -17.12
CA GLY A 71 -12.18 -26.22 -16.43
C GLY A 71 -11.10 -27.20 -15.97
N ASP A 72 -11.46 -28.44 -15.66
CA ASP A 72 -10.65 -29.24 -14.74
C ASP A 72 -9.77 -30.30 -15.40
N TRP A 73 -10.14 -30.85 -16.57
CA TRP A 73 -9.50 -32.07 -17.08
C TRP A 73 -9.16 -32.03 -18.59
N TYR A 74 -8.04 -32.66 -18.93
CA TYR A 74 -7.62 -32.97 -20.30
C TYR A 74 -8.26 -34.29 -20.76
N PRO A 75 -8.78 -34.41 -21.99
CA PRO A 75 -8.69 -33.47 -23.13
C PRO A 75 -9.86 -32.49 -23.30
N GLU A 76 -10.97 -32.65 -22.57
CA GLU A 76 -12.22 -31.88 -22.76
C GLU A 76 -12.03 -30.36 -22.65
N ARG A 77 -11.21 -29.90 -21.69
CA ARG A 77 -10.83 -28.48 -21.55
C ARG A 77 -10.21 -27.92 -22.83
N ASN A 78 -9.28 -28.65 -23.44
CA ASN A 78 -8.53 -28.17 -24.61
C ASN A 78 -9.41 -28.11 -25.86
N VAL A 79 -10.27 -29.12 -26.04
CA VAL A 79 -11.25 -29.14 -27.13
C VAL A 79 -12.23 -27.97 -26.99
N PHE A 80 -12.71 -27.72 -25.76
CA PHE A 80 -13.57 -26.58 -25.45
C PHE A 80 -12.88 -25.24 -25.75
N HIS A 81 -11.66 -25.03 -25.22
CA HIS A 81 -10.89 -23.80 -25.43
C HIS A 81 -10.60 -23.54 -26.90
N LEU A 82 -10.22 -24.56 -27.67
CA LEU A 82 -10.00 -24.44 -29.11
C LEU A 82 -11.28 -24.00 -29.84
N LEU A 83 -12.43 -24.62 -29.57
CA LEU A 83 -13.69 -24.29 -30.23
C LEU A 83 -14.23 -22.90 -29.81
N ILE A 84 -14.02 -22.49 -28.56
CA ILE A 84 -14.34 -21.12 -28.11
C ILE A 84 -13.39 -20.09 -28.75
N ALA A 85 -12.10 -20.40 -28.89
CA ALA A 85 -11.16 -19.54 -29.63
C ALA A 85 -11.64 -19.31 -31.07
N LEU A 86 -12.08 -20.38 -31.76
CA LEU A 86 -12.63 -20.29 -33.12
C LEU A 86 -13.94 -19.52 -33.18
N THR A 87 -14.77 -19.58 -32.13
CA THR A 87 -16.02 -18.80 -32.00
C THR A 87 -15.77 -17.29 -31.86
N SER A 88 -14.63 -16.88 -31.29
CA SER A 88 -14.35 -15.47 -30.97
C SER A 88 -14.38 -14.53 -32.19
N GLY A 89 -13.80 -14.94 -33.31
CA GLY A 89 -13.80 -14.17 -34.56
C GLY A 89 -15.22 -13.90 -35.07
N PRO A 90 -16.04 -14.95 -35.33
CA PRO A 90 -17.45 -14.82 -35.68
C PRO A 90 -18.26 -13.97 -34.70
N ARG A 91 -17.99 -14.10 -33.39
CA ARG A 91 -18.66 -13.31 -32.33
C ARG A 91 -18.44 -11.80 -32.51
N PHE A 92 -17.19 -11.36 -32.60
CA PHE A 92 -16.87 -9.94 -32.74
C PHE A 92 -17.40 -9.36 -34.05
N LEU A 93 -17.36 -10.14 -35.14
CA LEU A 93 -17.89 -9.71 -36.43
C LEU A 93 -19.43 -9.59 -36.41
N LEU A 94 -20.14 -10.53 -35.77
CA LEU A 94 -21.60 -10.46 -35.58
C LEU A 94 -22.01 -9.23 -34.78
N MET A 95 -21.24 -8.88 -33.74
CA MET A 95 -21.48 -7.68 -32.93
C MET A 95 -21.29 -6.40 -33.74
N LEU A 96 -20.24 -6.33 -34.57
CA LEU A 96 -20.00 -5.20 -35.46
C LEU A 96 -21.14 -5.04 -36.46
N LEU A 97 -21.58 -6.12 -37.10
CA LEU A 97 -22.71 -6.10 -38.05
C LEU A 97 -24.01 -5.66 -37.36
N THR A 98 -24.28 -6.17 -36.17
CA THR A 98 -25.46 -5.78 -35.38
C THR A 98 -25.42 -4.31 -34.99
N PHE A 99 -24.23 -3.80 -34.61
CA PHE A 99 -24.02 -2.37 -34.33
C PHE A 99 -24.28 -1.51 -35.58
N LEU A 100 -23.70 -1.88 -36.71
CA LEU A 100 -23.86 -1.16 -37.98
C LEU A 100 -25.31 -1.16 -38.44
N ALA A 101 -25.99 -2.31 -38.42
CA ALA A 101 -27.39 -2.44 -38.80
C ALA A 101 -28.31 -1.53 -37.94
N HIS A 102 -28.16 -1.56 -36.62
CA HIS A 102 -28.95 -0.69 -35.74
C HIS A 102 -28.56 0.78 -35.82
N ARG A 103 -27.29 1.09 -36.11
CA ARG A 103 -26.83 2.46 -36.30
C ARG A 103 -27.36 3.07 -37.59
N LEU A 104 -27.47 2.28 -38.66
CA LEU A 104 -28.10 2.67 -39.92
C LEU A 104 -29.60 2.89 -39.75
N GLN A 105 -30.28 2.03 -39.00
CA GLN A 105 -31.71 2.18 -38.71
C GLN A 105 -32.03 3.34 -37.75
N ARG A 106 -31.09 3.71 -36.86
CA ARG A 106 -31.27 4.76 -35.85
C ARG A 106 -30.02 5.66 -35.74
N PRO A 107 -29.73 6.50 -36.76
CA PRO A 107 -28.47 7.26 -36.86
C PRO A 107 -28.28 8.27 -35.72
N THR A 108 -29.38 8.76 -35.14
CA THR A 108 -29.40 9.79 -34.09
C THR A 108 -29.42 9.21 -32.67
N SER A 109 -29.60 7.89 -32.51
CA SER A 109 -29.68 7.23 -31.21
C SER A 109 -28.31 6.79 -30.70
N SER A 110 -28.06 6.95 -29.39
CA SER A 110 -26.89 6.37 -28.73
C SER A 110 -27.07 4.91 -28.32
N LEU A 111 -28.29 4.37 -28.41
CA LEU A 111 -28.61 3.00 -27.98
C LEU A 111 -27.81 1.91 -28.74
N PRO A 112 -27.56 2.02 -30.07
CA PRO A 112 -26.69 1.08 -30.78
C PRO A 112 -25.26 1.08 -30.23
N SER A 113 -24.73 2.26 -29.89
CA SER A 113 -23.39 2.38 -29.29
C SER A 113 -23.33 1.78 -27.88
N THR A 114 -24.38 1.96 -27.08
CA THR A 114 -24.48 1.31 -25.75
C THR A 114 -24.59 -0.21 -25.88
N LEU A 115 -25.35 -0.71 -26.86
CA LEU A 115 -25.44 -2.15 -27.15
C LEU A 115 -24.07 -2.72 -27.54
N ALA A 116 -23.31 -2.02 -28.39
CA ALA A 116 -21.97 -2.44 -28.80
C ALA A 116 -21.00 -2.54 -27.62
N VAL A 117 -21.00 -1.53 -26.72
CA VAL A 117 -20.17 -1.56 -25.50
C VAL A 117 -20.57 -2.72 -24.59
N ALA A 118 -21.88 -2.92 -24.35
CA ALA A 118 -22.37 -4.03 -23.54
C ALA A 118 -21.99 -5.38 -24.15
N ALA A 119 -22.07 -5.52 -25.48
CA ALA A 119 -21.70 -6.73 -26.19
C ALA A 119 -20.19 -7.04 -26.12
N VAL A 120 -19.32 -6.02 -26.24
CA VAL A 120 -17.86 -6.17 -26.08
C VAL A 120 -17.51 -6.56 -24.65
N LEU A 121 -18.05 -5.83 -23.67
CA LEU A 121 -17.80 -6.12 -22.27
C LEU A 121 -18.22 -7.55 -21.91
N ARG A 122 -19.45 -7.94 -22.29
CA ARG A 122 -19.97 -9.32 -22.11
C ARG A 122 -19.04 -10.35 -22.76
N THR A 123 -18.57 -10.11 -23.98
CA THR A 123 -17.74 -11.07 -24.71
C THR A 123 -16.36 -11.25 -24.08
N LEU A 124 -15.75 -10.16 -23.58
CA LEU A 124 -14.50 -10.22 -22.83
C LEU A 124 -14.65 -10.93 -21.48
N LEU A 125 -15.75 -10.66 -20.76
CA LEU A 125 -16.05 -11.34 -19.50
C LEU A 125 -16.29 -12.84 -19.71
N CYS A 126 -16.93 -13.21 -20.83
CA CYS A 126 -17.06 -14.61 -21.26
C CYS A 126 -15.70 -15.28 -21.45
N GLY A 127 -14.79 -14.64 -22.19
CA GLY A 127 -13.41 -15.11 -22.30
C GLY A 127 -12.71 -15.23 -20.95
N GLY A 128 -12.96 -14.28 -20.04
CA GLY A 128 -12.44 -14.29 -18.68
C GLY A 128 -12.76 -15.57 -17.91
N TRP A 129 -14.04 -15.93 -17.77
CA TRP A 129 -14.42 -17.13 -16.99
C TRP A 129 -14.21 -18.46 -17.76
N VAL A 130 -14.13 -18.43 -19.09
CA VAL A 130 -13.82 -19.62 -19.90
C VAL A 130 -12.34 -19.99 -19.83
N TYR A 131 -11.43 -19.02 -19.95
CA TYR A 131 -9.98 -19.28 -19.97
C TYR A 131 -9.34 -19.27 -18.60
N VAL A 132 -9.85 -18.47 -17.65
CA VAL A 132 -9.47 -18.55 -16.23
C VAL A 132 -10.40 -19.54 -15.57
N THR A 133 -9.95 -20.77 -15.37
CA THR A 133 -10.79 -21.84 -14.82
C THR A 133 -10.95 -21.68 -13.30
N SER A 134 -12.00 -22.26 -12.73
CA SER A 134 -12.23 -22.29 -11.29
C SER A 134 -11.12 -22.98 -10.50
N SER A 135 -10.40 -23.89 -11.16
CA SER A 135 -9.23 -24.61 -10.65
C SER A 135 -7.95 -23.77 -10.67
N ASP A 136 -7.79 -22.87 -11.65
CA ASP A 136 -6.60 -22.01 -11.80
C ASP A 136 -6.68 -20.76 -10.89
N HIS A 137 -7.81 -20.03 -10.91
CA HIS A 137 -8.05 -18.86 -10.06
C HIS A 137 -9.55 -18.67 -9.79
N ALA A 138 -10.05 -19.29 -8.72
CA ALA A 138 -11.47 -19.32 -8.35
C ALA A 138 -12.11 -17.92 -8.27
N ASP A 139 -11.47 -16.95 -7.62
CA ASP A 139 -12.03 -15.60 -7.43
C ASP A 139 -12.19 -14.83 -8.75
N ALA A 140 -11.21 -14.95 -9.65
CA ALA A 140 -11.24 -14.30 -10.97
C ALA A 140 -12.28 -14.96 -11.88
N HIS A 141 -12.37 -16.29 -11.86
CA HIS A 141 -13.40 -17.07 -12.55
C HIS A 141 -14.81 -16.64 -12.11
N ASP A 142 -15.07 -16.65 -10.80
CA ASP A 142 -16.36 -16.30 -10.22
C ASP A 142 -16.74 -14.84 -10.51
N ALA A 143 -15.79 -13.91 -10.39
CA ALA A 143 -16.02 -12.50 -10.70
C ALA A 143 -16.36 -12.29 -12.19
N CYS A 144 -15.61 -12.90 -13.11
CA CYS A 144 -15.89 -12.83 -14.54
C CYS A 144 -17.23 -13.47 -14.90
N MET A 145 -17.59 -14.60 -14.28
CA MET A 145 -18.86 -15.30 -14.52
C MET A 145 -20.05 -14.45 -14.05
N VAL A 146 -20.00 -13.91 -12.82
CA VAL A 146 -21.08 -13.06 -12.28
C VAL A 146 -21.22 -11.78 -13.10
N LEU A 147 -20.12 -11.11 -13.41
CA LEU A 147 -20.14 -9.91 -14.25
C LEU A 147 -20.67 -10.20 -15.65
N TYR A 148 -20.34 -11.36 -16.23
CA TYR A 148 -20.90 -11.81 -17.50
C TYR A 148 -22.42 -11.96 -17.42
N ILE A 149 -22.94 -12.68 -16.42
CA ILE A 149 -24.39 -12.85 -16.20
C ILE A 149 -25.08 -11.49 -16.01
N VAL A 150 -24.52 -10.59 -15.21
CA VAL A 150 -25.07 -9.23 -15.01
C VAL A 150 -25.04 -8.43 -16.30
N SER A 151 -23.98 -8.55 -17.10
CA SER A 151 -23.86 -7.86 -18.39
C SER A 151 -24.88 -8.33 -19.45
N ASN A 152 -25.48 -9.51 -19.26
CA ASN A 152 -26.57 -10.00 -20.12
C ASN A 152 -27.83 -9.15 -20.00
N LEU A 153 -28.09 -8.52 -18.85
CA LEU A 153 -29.26 -7.67 -18.63
C LEU A 153 -29.32 -6.48 -19.58
N PRO A 154 -28.31 -5.58 -19.64
CA PRO A 154 -28.31 -4.49 -20.61
C PRO A 154 -28.21 -5.01 -22.05
N TYR A 155 -27.45 -6.08 -22.33
CA TYR A 155 -27.30 -6.63 -23.68
C TYR A 155 -28.62 -7.15 -24.25
N MET A 156 -29.28 -8.10 -23.58
CA MET A 156 -30.52 -8.72 -24.06
C MET A 156 -31.68 -7.71 -24.12
N THR A 157 -31.80 -6.83 -23.12
CA THR A 157 -32.83 -5.79 -23.09
C THR A 157 -32.67 -4.79 -24.23
N LEU A 158 -31.46 -4.30 -24.48
CA LEU A 158 -31.20 -3.35 -25.56
C LEU A 158 -31.44 -3.99 -26.93
N GLN A 159 -31.06 -5.26 -27.13
CA GLN A 159 -31.33 -5.97 -28.38
C GLN A 159 -32.85 -6.10 -28.66
N VAL A 160 -33.65 -6.43 -27.65
CA VAL A 160 -35.12 -6.48 -27.77
C VAL A 160 -35.72 -5.11 -28.10
N LEU A 161 -35.22 -4.04 -27.47
CA LEU A 161 -35.71 -2.67 -27.68
C LEU A 161 -35.32 -2.10 -29.05
N LEU A 162 -34.14 -2.48 -29.54
CA LEU A 162 -33.61 -2.04 -30.84
C LEU A 162 -34.23 -2.82 -32.01
N THR A 163 -34.71 -4.05 -31.78
CA THR A 163 -35.44 -4.83 -32.79
C THR A 163 -36.71 -4.09 -33.25
N PRO A 164 -36.88 -3.79 -34.56
CA PRO A 164 -38.05 -3.07 -35.09
C PRO A 164 -39.39 -3.78 -34.84
N ASN A 165 -40.49 -3.02 -34.83
CA ASN A 165 -41.87 -3.55 -34.70
C ASN A 165 -42.51 -3.85 -36.07
N THR A 166 -41.74 -4.31 -37.05
CA THR A 166 -42.26 -4.64 -38.39
C THR A 166 -42.83 -6.07 -38.43
N PRO A 167 -43.73 -6.40 -39.38
CA PRO A 167 -44.23 -7.77 -39.56
C PRO A 167 -43.10 -8.80 -39.75
N ALA A 168 -42.04 -8.42 -40.49
CA ALA A 168 -40.86 -9.25 -40.73
C ALA A 168 -40.02 -9.50 -39.45
N ALA A 169 -39.81 -8.48 -38.60
CA ALA A 169 -39.00 -8.60 -37.38
C ALA A 169 -39.79 -9.12 -36.15
N ARG A 170 -41.11 -9.31 -36.27
CA ARG A 170 -41.99 -9.73 -35.18
C ARG A 170 -41.59 -11.09 -34.60
N ARG A 171 -41.19 -12.04 -35.46
CA ARG A 171 -40.75 -13.38 -35.05
C ARG A 171 -39.46 -13.32 -34.22
N ALA A 172 -38.44 -12.60 -34.72
CA ALA A 172 -37.18 -12.39 -33.99
C ALA A 172 -37.39 -11.67 -32.65
N LYS A 173 -38.26 -10.65 -32.61
CA LYS A 173 -38.57 -9.93 -31.39
C LYS A 173 -39.27 -10.78 -30.34
N SER A 174 -40.24 -11.60 -30.74
CA SER A 174 -40.93 -12.53 -29.84
C SER A 174 -39.99 -13.61 -29.32
N ALA A 175 -39.11 -14.16 -30.17
CA ALA A 175 -38.10 -15.13 -29.77
C ALA A 175 -37.11 -14.56 -28.75
N ARG A 176 -36.56 -13.35 -28.98
CA ARG A 176 -35.67 -12.65 -28.03
C ARG A 176 -36.36 -12.36 -26.70
N ARG A 177 -37.62 -11.93 -26.72
CA ARG A 177 -38.39 -11.71 -25.49
C ARG A 177 -38.51 -13.00 -24.70
N LEU A 178 -38.95 -14.08 -25.34
CA LEU A 178 -39.12 -15.38 -24.69
C LEU A 178 -37.79 -15.87 -24.10
N LEU A 179 -36.74 -15.99 -24.92
CA LEU A 179 -35.43 -16.49 -24.50
C LEU A 179 -34.80 -15.61 -23.41
N GLY A 180 -34.86 -14.29 -23.55
CA GLY A 180 -34.36 -13.36 -22.54
C GLY A 180 -35.13 -13.47 -21.22
N THR A 181 -36.47 -13.53 -21.25
CA THR A 181 -37.27 -13.72 -20.03
C THR A 181 -37.02 -15.09 -19.39
N SER A 182 -36.87 -16.15 -20.18
CA SER A 182 -36.53 -17.49 -19.69
C SER A 182 -35.14 -17.53 -19.07
N PHE A 183 -34.16 -16.80 -19.62
CA PHE A 183 -32.81 -16.70 -19.04
C PHE A 183 -32.86 -16.11 -17.63
N PHE A 184 -33.53 -14.97 -17.44
CA PHE A 184 -33.64 -14.35 -16.11
C PHE A 184 -34.55 -15.13 -15.16
N ALA A 185 -35.60 -15.77 -15.66
CA ALA A 185 -36.46 -16.65 -14.84
C ALA A 185 -35.68 -17.85 -14.29
N THR A 186 -34.74 -18.40 -15.08
CA THR A 186 -33.89 -19.54 -14.70
C THR A 186 -32.88 -19.19 -13.60
N LEU A 187 -32.54 -17.92 -13.41
CA LEU A 187 -31.65 -17.48 -12.32
C LEU A 187 -32.25 -17.73 -10.93
N VAL A 188 -33.57 -17.64 -10.79
CA VAL A 188 -34.26 -17.84 -9.49
C VAL A 188 -34.03 -19.25 -8.94
N PRO A 189 -34.37 -20.34 -9.66
CA PRO A 189 -34.07 -21.68 -9.19
C PRO A 189 -32.56 -21.96 -9.15
N LEU A 190 -31.74 -21.40 -10.05
CA LEU A 190 -30.29 -21.54 -10.00
C LEU A 190 -29.71 -21.05 -8.66
N VAL A 191 -30.05 -19.82 -8.24
CA VAL A 191 -29.57 -19.24 -6.97
C VAL A 191 -30.09 -20.03 -5.77
N TYR A 192 -31.35 -20.48 -5.82
CA TYR A 192 -31.92 -21.32 -4.77
C TYR A 192 -31.11 -22.62 -4.58
N PHE A 193 -30.86 -23.38 -5.65
CA PHE A 193 -30.08 -24.61 -5.57
C PHE A 193 -28.59 -24.38 -5.33
N TYR A 194 -28.07 -23.20 -5.71
CA TYR A 194 -26.72 -22.77 -5.34
C TYR A 194 -26.57 -22.65 -3.81
N LEU A 195 -27.50 -21.95 -3.16
CA LEU A 195 -27.50 -21.80 -1.70
C LEU A 195 -27.74 -23.14 -0.99
N ARG A 196 -28.60 -24.01 -1.54
CA ARG A 196 -28.85 -25.35 -0.98
C ARG A 196 -27.61 -26.24 -0.97
N HIS A 197 -26.78 -26.20 -2.02
CA HIS A 197 -25.55 -27.00 -2.02
C HIS A 197 -24.42 -26.33 -1.22
N LYS A 198 -24.24 -25.01 -1.32
CA LYS A 198 -23.07 -24.33 -0.72
C LYS A 198 -23.24 -24.02 0.76
N SER A 199 -24.40 -23.51 1.15
CA SER A 199 -24.69 -23.14 2.55
C SER A 199 -25.35 -24.30 3.31
N HIS A 200 -26.40 -24.89 2.74
CA HIS A 200 -27.18 -25.93 3.43
C HIS A 200 -26.67 -27.36 3.21
N ARG A 201 -25.64 -27.55 2.37
CA ARG A 201 -24.92 -28.83 2.15
C ARG A 201 -25.85 -30.03 1.90
N ILE A 202 -26.89 -29.84 1.08
CA ILE A 202 -27.85 -30.88 0.75
C ILE A 202 -27.32 -31.74 -0.42
N ALA A 203 -27.31 -33.07 -0.23
CA ALA A 203 -26.94 -34.03 -1.27
C ALA A 203 -27.87 -33.93 -2.51
N GLY A 204 -27.30 -33.95 -3.71
CA GLY A 204 -28.01 -33.87 -4.99
C GLY A 204 -28.40 -32.45 -5.42
N ALA A 205 -28.25 -31.45 -4.55
CA ALA A 205 -28.55 -30.06 -4.88
C ALA A 205 -27.55 -29.46 -5.89
N TYR A 206 -26.31 -29.95 -5.92
CA TYR A 206 -25.30 -29.49 -6.87
C TYR A 206 -25.61 -29.96 -8.30
N SER A 207 -26.08 -31.20 -8.48
CA SER A 207 -26.51 -31.72 -9.78
C SER A 207 -27.70 -30.94 -10.36
N ILE A 208 -28.68 -30.59 -9.51
CA ILE A 208 -29.84 -29.76 -9.93
C ILE A 208 -29.38 -28.33 -10.27
N TYR A 209 -28.46 -27.77 -9.48
CA TYR A 209 -27.82 -26.50 -9.81
C TYR A 209 -27.12 -26.55 -11.18
N GLY A 210 -26.34 -27.61 -11.43
CA GLY A 210 -25.65 -27.83 -12.71
C GLY A 210 -26.62 -27.84 -13.89
N LEU A 211 -27.79 -28.52 -13.78
CA LEU A 211 -28.81 -28.51 -14.84
C LEU A 211 -29.31 -27.10 -15.19
N PHE A 212 -29.53 -26.24 -14.19
CA PHE A 212 -29.93 -24.85 -14.45
C PHE A 212 -28.80 -24.02 -15.06
N GLU A 213 -27.55 -24.32 -14.70
CA GLU A 213 -26.37 -23.68 -15.30
C GLU A 213 -26.25 -24.02 -16.78
N TRP A 214 -26.37 -25.31 -17.14
CA TRP A 214 -26.42 -25.75 -18.53
C TRP A 214 -27.62 -25.17 -19.28
N THR A 215 -28.77 -25.03 -18.61
CA THR A 215 -29.96 -24.39 -19.19
C THR A 215 -29.69 -22.92 -19.54
N LEU A 216 -28.96 -22.17 -18.70
CA LEU A 216 -28.58 -20.79 -18.99
C LEU A 216 -27.69 -20.70 -20.22
N ILE A 217 -26.73 -21.62 -20.39
CA ILE A 217 -25.88 -21.66 -21.59
C ILE A 217 -26.71 -21.90 -22.85
N VAL A 218 -27.65 -22.84 -22.82
CA VAL A 218 -28.55 -23.12 -23.95
C VAL A 218 -29.41 -21.91 -24.29
N LEU A 219 -29.99 -21.25 -23.28
CA LEU A 219 -30.80 -20.05 -23.46
C LEU A 219 -29.99 -18.87 -24.01
N ASP A 220 -28.72 -18.75 -23.62
CA ASP A 220 -27.82 -17.69 -24.07
C ASP A 220 -27.38 -17.88 -25.52
N ILE A 221 -26.92 -19.09 -25.90
CA ILE A 221 -26.62 -19.45 -27.28
C ILE A 221 -27.87 -19.31 -28.15
N GLY A 222 -29.02 -19.74 -27.63
CA GLY A 222 -30.32 -19.59 -28.27
C GLY A 222 -30.68 -18.13 -28.53
N PHE A 223 -30.47 -17.23 -27.55
CA PHE A 223 -30.73 -15.80 -27.70
C PHE A 223 -29.87 -15.19 -28.81
N ASP A 224 -28.58 -15.51 -28.84
CA ASP A 224 -27.65 -15.02 -29.87
C ASP A 224 -27.94 -15.63 -31.27
N SER A 225 -28.48 -16.85 -31.33
CA SER A 225 -28.89 -17.48 -32.60
C SER A 225 -30.05 -16.76 -33.30
N VAL A 226 -30.83 -15.95 -32.58
CA VAL A 226 -31.93 -15.17 -33.18
C VAL A 226 -31.40 -14.18 -34.23
N SER A 227 -30.13 -13.79 -34.17
CA SER A 227 -29.48 -12.99 -35.21
C SER A 227 -29.49 -13.65 -36.60
N ILE A 228 -29.66 -14.98 -36.69
CA ILE A 228 -29.88 -15.68 -37.97
C ILE A 228 -31.16 -15.14 -38.65
N LEU A 229 -32.21 -14.86 -37.89
CA LEU A 229 -33.47 -14.31 -38.42
C LEU A 229 -33.35 -12.85 -38.83
N ASP A 230 -32.43 -12.09 -38.24
CA ASP A 230 -32.20 -10.70 -38.60
C ASP A 230 -31.47 -10.55 -39.94
N PHE A 231 -30.67 -11.56 -40.31
CA PHE A 231 -29.85 -11.55 -41.53
C PHE A 231 -30.33 -12.52 -42.61
N ALA A 232 -31.47 -13.19 -42.40
CA ALA A 232 -32.02 -14.18 -43.33
C ALA A 232 -32.32 -13.58 -44.71
N ALA A 233 -31.91 -14.27 -45.79
CA ALA A 233 -32.23 -13.85 -47.15
C ALA A 233 -33.75 -13.95 -47.44
N PRO A 234 -34.35 -13.02 -48.20
CA PRO A 234 -35.74 -13.15 -48.61
C PRO A 234 -35.91 -14.38 -49.52
N THR A 235 -36.70 -15.36 -49.08
CA THR A 235 -37.09 -16.51 -49.89
C THR A 235 -37.97 -16.04 -51.05
N ALA A 236 -37.56 -16.37 -52.27
CA ALA A 236 -38.38 -16.24 -53.47
C ALA A 236 -39.64 -17.13 -53.34
N ALA A 237 -40.76 -16.53 -52.91
CA ALA A 237 -42.08 -17.11 -53.03
C ALA A 237 -42.90 -16.17 -53.92
N GLY A 238 -43.30 -16.69 -55.09
CA GLY A 238 -43.97 -15.92 -56.12
C GLY A 238 -45.37 -15.43 -55.72
N SER A 239 -45.61 -14.15 -55.94
CA SER A 239 -46.83 -13.57 -56.52
C SER A 239 -46.65 -12.06 -56.52
N GLU A 240 -46.97 -11.43 -57.66
CA GLU A 240 -46.88 -10.00 -57.94
C GLU A 240 -47.24 -9.10 -56.74
N GLY A 241 -46.23 -8.42 -56.19
CA GLY A 241 -46.36 -7.48 -55.09
C GLY A 241 -44.99 -6.88 -54.78
N VAL A 242 -44.92 -5.55 -54.71
CA VAL A 242 -43.73 -4.71 -54.52
C VAL A 242 -42.72 -5.35 -53.56
N ALA A 243 -41.49 -5.56 -54.05
CA ALA A 243 -40.37 -6.06 -53.26
C ALA A 243 -40.06 -5.07 -52.11
N ASP A 244 -40.38 -5.47 -50.89
CA ASP A 244 -39.98 -4.78 -49.66
C ASP A 244 -38.46 -4.95 -49.50
N PRO A 245 -37.67 -3.88 -49.24
CA PRO A 245 -36.20 -3.97 -49.17
C PRO A 245 -35.78 -4.70 -47.89
N GLY A 246 -35.70 -6.03 -47.97
CA GLY A 246 -35.15 -6.88 -46.92
C GLY A 246 -33.66 -6.60 -46.71
N THR A 247 -33.26 -6.43 -45.46
CA THR A 247 -31.90 -6.13 -44.97
C THR A 247 -30.95 -7.32 -45.09
N GLY A 248 -30.68 -7.80 -46.31
CA GLY A 248 -29.56 -8.71 -46.56
C GLY A 248 -28.25 -7.93 -46.46
N VAL A 249 -27.48 -8.11 -45.38
CA VAL A 249 -26.15 -7.49 -45.23
C VAL A 249 -25.09 -8.46 -45.75
N GLU A 250 -24.45 -8.09 -46.85
CA GLU A 250 -23.37 -8.85 -47.49
C GLU A 250 -22.03 -8.17 -47.19
N LEU A 251 -21.07 -8.94 -46.64
CA LEU A 251 -19.71 -8.45 -46.40
C LEU A 251 -18.84 -8.83 -47.60
N ALA A 252 -18.45 -7.85 -48.43
CA ALA A 252 -17.64 -8.09 -49.63
C ALA A 252 -16.26 -7.41 -49.54
N VAL A 253 -15.21 -8.12 -49.94
CA VAL A 253 -13.85 -7.60 -50.07
C VAL A 253 -13.58 -7.25 -51.53
N ARG A 254 -13.21 -6.00 -51.80
CA ARG A 254 -12.88 -5.49 -53.14
C ARG A 254 -11.42 -5.03 -53.22
N ALA A 255 -10.79 -5.21 -54.37
CA ALA A 255 -9.44 -4.70 -54.63
C ALA A 255 -9.47 -3.16 -54.67
N ALA A 256 -8.48 -2.51 -54.03
CA ALA A 256 -8.39 -1.05 -53.98
C ALA A 256 -8.02 -0.49 -55.35
N SER A 257 -8.90 0.32 -55.96
CA SER A 257 -8.63 1.02 -57.22
C SER A 257 -7.88 2.34 -56.99
N ALA A 258 -7.05 2.74 -57.95
CA ALA A 258 -6.13 3.89 -57.87
C ALA A 258 -6.77 5.30 -57.72
N GLU A 259 -8.10 5.43 -57.71
CA GLU A 259 -8.78 6.73 -57.52
C GLU A 259 -9.05 7.10 -56.04
N THR A 260 -8.77 6.21 -55.08
CA THR A 260 -9.04 6.46 -53.65
C THR A 260 -7.93 7.19 -52.89
N THR A 261 -6.82 7.55 -53.56
CA THR A 261 -5.60 8.11 -52.91
C THR A 261 -5.54 9.63 -52.80
N ALA A 262 -6.61 10.38 -53.10
CA ALA A 262 -6.59 11.86 -53.09
C ALA A 262 -7.33 12.53 -51.92
N SER A 263 -7.74 11.81 -50.86
CA SER A 263 -8.29 12.42 -49.64
C SER A 263 -7.54 11.92 -48.42
N GLU A 264 -6.94 12.85 -47.68
CA GLU A 264 -6.34 12.58 -46.37
C GLU A 264 -7.40 12.06 -45.39
N SER A 265 -7.53 10.73 -45.33
CA SER A 265 -7.83 9.94 -44.13
C SER A 265 -8.21 8.51 -44.52
N ASN A 266 -7.30 7.57 -44.28
CA ASN A 266 -7.67 6.16 -44.17
C ASN A 266 -8.44 5.95 -42.86
N GLY A 267 -9.71 6.37 -42.86
CA GLY A 267 -10.66 6.20 -41.78
C GLY A 267 -12.01 5.71 -42.32
N VAL A 268 -12.66 4.81 -41.59
CA VAL A 268 -14.04 4.41 -41.86
C VAL A 268 -14.96 5.55 -41.39
N TYR A 269 -15.51 6.31 -42.33
CA TYR A 269 -16.48 7.37 -42.04
C TYR A 269 -17.90 6.84 -42.19
N LEU A 270 -18.61 6.72 -41.06
CA LEU A 270 -20.06 6.52 -41.06
C LEU A 270 -20.74 7.87 -41.26
N SER A 271 -21.09 8.21 -42.50
CA SER A 271 -22.02 9.30 -42.79
C SER A 271 -23.45 8.88 -42.40
N PRO A 272 -24.28 9.74 -41.77
CA PRO A 272 -25.69 9.44 -41.62
C PRO A 272 -26.34 9.34 -43.00
N ALA A 273 -27.18 8.32 -43.20
CA ALA A 273 -28.13 8.31 -44.28
C ALA A 273 -29.20 9.37 -43.95
N ASP A 274 -29.24 10.39 -44.79
CA ASP A 274 -30.21 11.49 -44.81
C ASP A 274 -29.95 12.69 -43.86
N PRO A 275 -29.49 13.86 -44.37
CA PRO A 275 -29.38 15.11 -43.61
C PRO A 275 -30.73 15.71 -43.21
N THR A 276 -31.86 15.15 -43.66
CA THR A 276 -33.21 15.66 -43.41
C THR A 276 -33.98 14.92 -42.32
N ALA A 277 -33.42 13.85 -41.75
CA ALA A 277 -34.08 13.11 -40.67
C ALA A 277 -34.12 13.94 -39.38
N GLU A 278 -35.32 14.39 -38.97
CA GLU A 278 -35.53 15.07 -37.69
C GLU A 278 -34.95 14.25 -36.54
N ALA A 279 -34.11 14.89 -35.72
CA ALA A 279 -33.47 14.27 -34.57
C ALA A 279 -34.53 13.87 -33.54
N GLN A 280 -34.92 12.60 -33.55
CA GLN A 280 -35.84 12.05 -32.56
C GLN A 280 -35.27 12.27 -31.15
N GLU A 281 -36.06 12.90 -30.27
CA GLU A 281 -35.60 13.26 -28.94
C GLU A 281 -35.11 12.02 -28.16
N PRO A 282 -33.96 12.10 -27.48
CA PRO A 282 -33.46 10.99 -26.68
C PRO A 282 -34.51 10.57 -25.66
N GLY A 283 -34.80 9.27 -25.57
CA GLY A 283 -35.78 8.74 -24.61
C GLY A 283 -35.48 9.19 -23.17
N ALA A 284 -36.51 9.24 -22.32
CA ALA A 284 -36.45 9.81 -20.98
C ALA A 284 -35.26 9.31 -20.13
N VAL A 285 -34.90 8.03 -20.25
CA VAL A 285 -33.76 7.41 -19.57
C VAL A 285 -32.42 8.00 -20.02
N VAL A 286 -32.22 8.20 -21.33
CA VAL A 286 -30.98 8.78 -21.87
C VAL A 286 -30.88 10.26 -21.51
N LYS A 287 -32.00 10.99 -21.47
CA LYS A 287 -32.05 12.36 -20.96
C LYS A 287 -31.70 12.43 -19.48
N ALA A 288 -32.23 11.52 -18.65
CA ALA A 288 -31.90 11.45 -17.23
C ALA A 288 -30.42 11.13 -17.01
N LEU A 289 -29.88 10.12 -17.71
CA LEU A 289 -28.45 9.77 -17.64
C LEU A 289 -27.54 10.90 -18.14
N ARG A 290 -27.92 11.63 -19.20
CA ARG A 290 -27.17 12.81 -19.67
C ARG A 290 -27.23 13.96 -18.68
N ARG A 291 -28.37 14.21 -18.04
CA ARG A 291 -28.51 15.22 -16.98
C ARG A 291 -27.62 14.88 -15.80
N LEU A 292 -27.59 13.60 -15.40
CA LEU A 292 -26.74 13.11 -14.32
C LEU A 292 -25.25 13.14 -14.69
N ASP A 293 -24.88 12.78 -15.92
CA ASP A 293 -23.52 12.91 -16.47
C ASP A 293 -23.04 14.37 -16.42
N MET A 294 -23.88 15.30 -16.87
CA MET A 294 -23.57 16.73 -16.91
C MET A 294 -23.51 17.35 -15.51
N ALA A 295 -24.40 16.96 -14.59
CA ALA A 295 -24.40 17.42 -13.21
C ALA A 295 -23.17 16.92 -12.43
N SER A 296 -22.81 15.65 -12.60
CA SER A 296 -21.66 15.03 -11.93
C SER A 296 -20.33 15.31 -12.60
N ARG A 297 -20.32 15.82 -13.84
CA ARG A 297 -19.10 15.99 -14.65
C ARG A 297 -18.06 16.73 -13.85
N GLY A 298 -18.34 17.96 -13.40
CA GLY A 298 -17.38 18.83 -12.70
C GLY A 298 -16.65 18.13 -11.54
N VAL A 299 -17.42 17.51 -10.64
CA VAL A 299 -16.93 16.78 -9.47
C VAL A 299 -16.08 15.57 -9.87
N ARG A 300 -16.56 14.72 -10.80
CA ARG A 300 -15.86 13.48 -11.19
C ARG A 300 -14.44 13.74 -11.65
N GLY A 301 -14.23 14.68 -12.56
CA GLY A 301 -12.86 14.93 -13.00
C GLY A 301 -12.06 15.90 -12.12
N TRP A 302 -12.66 16.58 -11.13
CA TRP A 302 -11.86 17.14 -10.03
C TRP A 302 -11.28 16.01 -9.19
N ALA A 303 -12.12 15.04 -8.80
CA ALA A 303 -11.69 13.84 -8.08
C ALA A 303 -10.64 13.04 -8.88
N ALA A 304 -10.82 12.88 -10.19
CA ALA A 304 -9.83 12.22 -11.06
C ALA A 304 -8.48 12.95 -11.06
N GLU A 305 -8.45 14.29 -11.16
CA GLU A 305 -7.19 15.04 -11.14
C GLU A 305 -6.48 14.96 -9.78
N VAL A 306 -7.23 15.04 -8.67
CA VAL A 306 -6.70 14.84 -7.30
C VAL A 306 -6.15 13.42 -7.14
N TYR A 307 -6.86 12.41 -7.63
CA TYR A 307 -6.42 11.02 -7.56
C TYR A 307 -5.13 10.76 -8.34
N LEU A 308 -5.01 11.29 -9.57
CA LEU A 308 -3.77 11.18 -10.34
C LEU A 308 -2.61 11.95 -9.69
N ALA A 309 -2.87 13.07 -9.02
CA ALA A 309 -1.86 13.75 -8.22
C ALA A 309 -1.43 12.92 -7.01
N PHE A 310 -2.36 12.24 -6.34
CA PHE A 310 -2.06 11.29 -5.27
C PHE A 310 -1.21 10.10 -5.75
N LEU A 311 -1.52 9.52 -6.91
CA LEU A 311 -0.69 8.45 -7.50
C LEU A 311 0.73 8.94 -7.82
N PHE A 312 0.91 10.21 -8.19
CA PHE A 312 2.24 10.77 -8.43
C PHE A 312 3.07 10.75 -7.14
N TRP A 313 2.53 11.26 -6.04
CA TRP A 313 3.22 11.26 -4.74
C TRP A 313 3.43 9.85 -4.20
N THR A 314 2.48 8.95 -4.43
CA THR A 314 2.60 7.54 -4.07
C THR A 314 3.78 6.87 -4.77
N ASN A 315 3.87 7.00 -6.09
CA ASN A 315 4.97 6.41 -6.84
C ASN A 315 6.32 7.08 -6.50
N LEU A 316 6.36 8.41 -6.33
CA LEU A 316 7.59 9.14 -6.00
C LEU A 316 8.15 8.69 -4.64
N THR A 317 7.31 8.60 -3.62
CA THR A 317 7.72 8.19 -2.25
C THR A 317 8.11 6.71 -2.15
N ALA A 318 7.80 5.90 -3.16
CA ALA A 318 8.24 4.51 -3.21
C ALA A 318 9.68 4.33 -3.71
N ILE A 319 10.19 5.27 -4.51
CA ILE A 319 11.49 5.13 -5.18
C ILE A 319 12.64 5.08 -4.18
N GLY A 320 12.63 5.97 -3.17
CA GLY A 320 13.66 6.02 -2.13
C GLY A 320 13.89 4.66 -1.46
N PRO A 321 12.86 4.04 -0.83
CA PRO A 321 12.98 2.72 -0.19
C PRO A 321 13.51 1.63 -1.10
N MET A 322 13.04 1.59 -2.35
CA MET A 322 13.41 0.55 -3.30
C MET A 322 14.86 0.68 -3.77
N ILE A 323 15.36 1.92 -3.93
CA ILE A 323 16.78 2.17 -4.22
C ILE A 323 17.62 1.80 -3.00
N PHE A 324 17.21 2.29 -1.83
CA PHE A 324 17.98 2.17 -0.60
C PHE A 324 18.15 0.70 -0.18
N TYR A 325 17.14 -0.14 -0.41
CA TYR A 325 17.24 -1.59 -0.25
C TYR A 325 18.50 -2.17 -0.91
N SER A 326 18.70 -1.91 -2.22
CA SER A 326 19.88 -2.40 -2.94
C SER A 326 21.18 -1.83 -2.38
N SER A 327 21.19 -0.56 -1.98
CA SER A 327 22.38 0.10 -1.43
C SER A 327 22.81 -0.47 -0.07
N VAL A 328 21.87 -0.77 0.82
CA VAL A 328 22.15 -1.36 2.13
C VAL A 328 22.71 -2.78 1.97
N TRP A 329 22.11 -3.59 1.08
CA TRP A 329 22.63 -4.93 0.78
C TRP A 329 24.05 -4.90 0.18
N ALA A 330 24.33 -3.92 -0.69
CA ALA A 330 25.65 -3.75 -1.26
C ALA A 330 26.66 -3.08 -0.30
N MET A 331 26.19 -2.55 0.83
CA MET A 331 26.97 -1.74 1.77
C MET A 331 27.71 -0.60 1.03
N GLY A 332 27.02 0.01 0.07
CA GLY A 332 27.64 0.90 -0.91
C GLY A 332 26.74 1.25 -2.09
N LEU A 333 27.33 1.83 -3.14
CA LEU A 333 26.60 2.12 -4.39
C LEU A 333 26.43 0.84 -5.21
N SER A 334 25.19 0.39 -5.36
CA SER A 334 24.80 -0.82 -6.08
C SER A 334 24.67 -0.62 -7.60
N GLY A 335 24.49 0.63 -8.04
CA GLY A 335 24.16 1.02 -9.42
C GLY A 335 22.67 1.31 -9.62
N ASP A 336 21.79 0.79 -8.76
CA ASP A 336 20.35 1.06 -8.79
C ASP A 336 20.03 2.52 -8.42
N GLU A 337 20.97 3.24 -7.77
CA GLU A 337 20.82 4.65 -7.41
C GLU A 337 20.63 5.55 -8.64
N VAL A 338 21.02 5.10 -9.84
CA VAL A 338 20.73 5.81 -11.10
C VAL A 338 19.22 6.01 -11.30
N ALA A 339 18.38 5.14 -10.77
CA ALA A 339 16.92 5.27 -10.81
C ALA A 339 16.41 6.55 -10.15
N LEU A 340 17.15 7.14 -9.21
CA LEU A 340 16.85 8.44 -8.59
C LEU A 340 16.66 9.53 -9.65
N PHE A 341 17.43 9.48 -10.73
CA PHE A 341 17.42 10.48 -11.79
C PHE A 341 16.24 10.33 -12.76
N CYS A 342 15.33 9.38 -12.56
CA CYS A 342 14.12 9.25 -13.38
C CYS A 342 13.26 10.53 -13.38
N ILE A 343 13.28 11.29 -12.27
CA ILE A 343 12.55 12.55 -12.11
C ILE A 343 13.08 13.69 -13.03
N ILE A 344 14.30 13.56 -13.57
CA ILE A 344 14.93 14.51 -14.52
C ILE A 344 14.38 14.36 -15.95
N SER A 345 13.59 13.32 -16.20
CA SER A 345 12.95 13.01 -17.49
C SER A 345 12.22 14.16 -18.22
N PRO A 346 11.73 15.26 -17.61
CA PRO A 346 11.28 16.43 -18.34
C PRO A 346 12.29 17.00 -19.35
N VAL A 347 13.59 16.67 -19.23
CA VAL A 347 14.62 16.97 -20.25
C VAL A 347 14.21 16.52 -21.66
N ILE A 348 13.41 15.44 -21.77
CA ILE A 348 12.89 14.91 -23.04
C ILE A 348 12.03 15.94 -23.79
N LEU A 349 11.36 16.85 -23.06
CA LEU A 349 10.55 17.92 -23.66
C LEU A 349 11.39 19.01 -24.37
N SER A 350 12.71 19.00 -24.17
CA SER A 350 13.65 19.92 -24.80
C SER A 350 14.60 19.23 -25.79
N LEU A 351 14.46 17.92 -26.01
CA LEU A 351 15.28 17.21 -27.01
C LEU A 351 14.99 17.73 -28.43
N PRO A 352 16.00 17.72 -29.33
CA PRO A 352 15.87 18.16 -30.72
C PRO A 352 15.14 17.12 -31.58
N ILE A 353 14.07 16.51 -31.04
CA ILE A 353 13.18 15.55 -31.71
C ILE A 353 11.78 16.17 -31.73
N PRO A 354 11.46 17.03 -32.73
CA PRO A 354 10.27 17.88 -32.69
C PRO A 354 8.95 17.12 -32.58
N PHE A 355 8.86 15.95 -33.20
CA PHE A 355 7.66 15.12 -33.14
C PHE A 355 7.38 14.62 -31.71
N LEU A 356 8.40 14.13 -31.01
CA LEU A 356 8.26 13.56 -29.67
C LEU A 356 7.91 14.65 -28.64
N SER A 357 8.66 15.75 -28.63
CA SER A 357 8.41 16.87 -27.71
C SER A 357 7.03 17.51 -27.96
N SER A 358 6.65 17.71 -29.23
CA SER A 358 5.32 18.21 -29.59
C SER A 358 4.21 17.24 -29.18
N PHE A 359 4.40 15.94 -29.37
CA PHE A 359 3.42 14.92 -28.98
C PHE A 359 3.18 14.92 -27.47
N LEU A 360 4.25 14.91 -26.67
CA LEU A 360 4.18 14.88 -25.20
C LEU A 360 3.58 16.16 -24.62
N LEU A 361 3.93 17.33 -25.16
CA LEU A 361 3.33 18.60 -24.74
C LEU A 361 1.84 18.69 -25.10
N ASN A 362 1.45 18.14 -26.24
CA ASN A 362 0.05 18.18 -26.70
C ASN A 362 -0.81 17.06 -26.11
N SER A 363 -0.20 16.02 -25.56
CA SER A 363 -0.89 14.85 -24.99
C SER A 363 -0.34 14.44 -23.62
N PRO A 364 -0.40 15.30 -22.58
CA PRO A 364 0.12 14.96 -21.25
C PRO A 364 -0.47 13.69 -20.64
N THR A 365 -1.70 13.34 -21.00
CA THR A 365 -2.37 12.10 -20.57
C THR A 365 -1.64 10.83 -20.99
N PHE A 366 -0.79 10.88 -22.02
CA PHE A 366 0.04 9.73 -22.37
C PHE A 366 1.05 9.42 -21.26
N GLY A 367 1.76 10.43 -20.74
CA GLY A 367 2.70 10.22 -19.64
C GLY A 367 2.01 9.89 -18.32
N ASP A 368 0.74 10.26 -18.14
CA ASP A 368 -0.07 9.83 -16.98
C ASP A 368 -0.29 8.31 -16.93
N LEU A 369 -0.10 7.57 -18.04
CA LEU A 369 -0.06 6.10 -18.00
C LEU A 369 1.11 5.59 -17.16
N GLY A 370 2.19 6.37 -17.04
CA GLY A 370 3.33 6.06 -16.17
C GLY A 370 2.92 5.92 -14.70
N LEU A 371 1.90 6.65 -14.24
CA LEU A 371 1.35 6.49 -12.89
C LEU A 371 0.74 5.10 -12.67
N LEU A 372 0.07 4.58 -13.70
CA LEU A 372 -0.53 3.24 -13.67
C LEU A 372 0.56 2.17 -13.76
N VAL A 373 1.59 2.39 -14.58
CA VAL A 373 2.76 1.49 -14.65
C VAL A 373 3.47 1.42 -13.30
N GLY A 374 3.64 2.56 -12.62
CA GLY A 374 4.23 2.61 -11.29
C GLY A 374 3.51 1.73 -10.28
N VAL A 375 2.18 1.85 -10.16
CA VAL A 375 1.39 0.98 -9.26
C VAL A 375 1.32 -0.46 -9.76
N ALA A 376 1.21 -0.67 -11.07
CA ALA A 376 1.15 -2.01 -11.67
C ALA A 376 2.48 -2.77 -11.57
N SER A 377 3.59 -2.09 -11.32
CA SER A 377 4.90 -2.72 -11.13
C SER A 377 4.87 -3.74 -9.98
N ARG A 378 3.96 -3.61 -9.00
CA ARG A 378 3.67 -4.64 -7.99
C ARG A 378 3.55 -6.06 -8.58
N TYR A 379 2.94 -6.22 -9.75
CA TYR A 379 2.73 -7.54 -10.36
C TYR A 379 4.02 -8.14 -10.98
N LEU A 380 5.14 -7.41 -10.92
CA LEU A 380 6.46 -7.95 -11.23
C LEU A 380 6.99 -8.68 -9.98
N GLU A 381 6.82 -10.00 -10.01
CA GLU A 381 7.39 -10.90 -9.01
C GLU A 381 8.90 -11.09 -9.25
N GLY A 382 9.66 -11.38 -8.19
CA GLY A 382 11.12 -11.52 -8.21
C GLY A 382 11.81 -10.75 -7.08
N GLU A 383 13.13 -10.58 -7.17
CA GLU A 383 13.99 -9.96 -6.15
C GLU A 383 13.78 -8.45 -5.94
N GLY A 384 12.96 -7.80 -6.77
CA GLY A 384 12.58 -6.39 -6.63
C GLY A 384 13.22 -5.43 -7.64
N ALA A 385 14.34 -5.78 -8.27
CA ALA A 385 15.03 -4.91 -9.23
C ALA A 385 14.17 -4.51 -10.44
N GLU A 386 13.45 -5.47 -11.05
CA GLU A 386 12.53 -5.17 -12.16
C GLU A 386 11.36 -4.28 -11.72
N ARG A 387 10.92 -4.45 -10.47
CA ARG A 387 9.90 -3.61 -9.84
C ARG A 387 10.37 -2.17 -9.73
N LEU A 388 11.60 -1.95 -9.25
CA LEU A 388 12.22 -0.63 -9.15
C LEU A 388 12.32 0.03 -10.52
N ARG A 389 12.84 -0.68 -11.53
CA ARG A 389 13.00 -0.13 -12.90
C ARG A 389 11.66 0.27 -13.51
N ALA A 390 10.63 -0.56 -13.37
CA ALA A 390 9.29 -0.24 -13.85
C ALA A 390 8.65 0.94 -13.10
N ALA A 391 8.82 1.00 -11.78
CA ALA A 391 8.36 2.12 -10.95
C ALA A 391 9.07 3.43 -11.34
N ALA A 392 10.39 3.41 -11.48
CA ALA A 392 11.20 4.55 -11.89
C ALA A 392 10.83 5.04 -13.31
N PHE A 393 10.62 4.12 -14.25
CA PHE A 393 10.11 4.44 -15.58
C PHE A 393 8.73 5.13 -15.51
N GLY A 394 7.84 4.60 -14.66
CA GLY A 394 6.51 5.17 -14.40
C GLY A 394 6.58 6.59 -13.84
N VAL A 395 7.43 6.84 -12.83
CA VAL A 395 7.66 8.16 -12.24
C VAL A 395 8.23 9.13 -13.28
N GLY A 396 9.16 8.70 -14.12
CA GLY A 396 9.71 9.53 -15.19
C GLY A 396 8.65 9.98 -16.20
N LEU A 397 7.84 9.06 -16.72
CA LEU A 397 6.72 9.40 -17.61
C LEU A 397 5.72 10.34 -16.93
N ALA A 398 5.43 10.12 -15.65
CA ALA A 398 4.53 10.97 -14.89
C ALA A 398 5.11 12.39 -14.68
N ALA A 399 6.41 12.52 -14.44
CA ALA A 399 7.09 13.81 -14.29
C ALA A 399 6.99 14.65 -15.58
N ILE A 400 7.23 14.02 -16.74
CA ILE A 400 7.01 14.64 -18.06
C ILE A 400 5.56 15.11 -18.18
N ALA A 401 4.59 14.27 -17.83
CA ALA A 401 3.17 14.61 -17.92
C ALA A 401 2.77 15.78 -16.99
N ARG A 402 3.29 15.83 -15.77
CA ARG A 402 3.04 16.94 -14.83
C ARG A 402 3.59 18.26 -15.39
N VAL A 403 4.83 18.27 -15.87
CA VAL A 403 5.45 19.46 -16.47
C VAL A 403 4.71 19.91 -17.74
N ALA A 404 4.38 18.97 -18.64
CA ALA A 404 3.61 19.26 -19.84
C ALA A 404 2.21 19.81 -19.51
N SER A 405 1.57 19.29 -18.47
CA SER A 405 0.31 19.81 -17.94
C SER A 405 0.49 21.23 -17.41
N TRP A 406 1.48 21.54 -16.57
CA TRP A 406 1.67 22.92 -16.11
C TRP A 406 1.99 23.90 -17.25
N TRP A 407 2.76 23.45 -18.24
CA TRP A 407 3.10 24.24 -19.44
C TRP A 407 1.88 24.60 -20.29
N GLU A 408 0.92 23.69 -20.44
CA GLU A 408 -0.32 23.89 -21.21
C GLU A 408 -1.11 25.12 -20.71
N VAL A 409 -1.16 25.35 -19.40
CA VAL A 409 -1.95 26.43 -18.78
C VAL A 409 -1.12 27.63 -18.32
N ARG A 410 0.17 27.69 -18.68
CA ARG A 410 1.11 28.73 -18.21
C ARG A 410 0.66 30.18 -18.44
N LYS A 411 -0.18 30.42 -19.47
CA LYS A 411 -0.70 31.75 -19.81
C LYS A 411 -1.98 32.13 -19.04
N ASP A 412 -2.57 31.19 -18.30
CA ASP A 412 -3.78 31.39 -17.49
C ASP A 412 -3.43 31.18 -16.00
N PRO A 413 -3.17 32.27 -15.24
CA PRO A 413 -2.74 32.20 -13.85
C PRO A 413 -3.72 31.43 -12.95
N ALA A 414 -5.04 31.61 -13.15
CA ALA A 414 -6.06 30.97 -12.33
C ALA A 414 -6.13 29.45 -12.60
N ARG A 415 -5.92 29.01 -13.85
CA ARG A 415 -5.83 27.57 -14.15
C ARG A 415 -4.54 26.95 -13.67
N LEU A 416 -3.43 27.66 -13.75
CA LEU A 416 -2.13 27.20 -13.25
C LEU A 416 -2.17 27.01 -11.73
N GLU A 417 -2.65 28.01 -11.00
CA GLU A 417 -2.87 27.94 -9.55
C GLU A 417 -3.78 26.77 -9.19
N GLY A 418 -4.90 26.58 -9.91
CA GLY A 418 -5.76 25.42 -9.73
C GLY A 418 -5.04 24.07 -9.91
N ARG A 419 -4.16 23.93 -10.91
CA ARG A 419 -3.37 22.70 -11.10
C ARG A 419 -2.32 22.50 -10.00
N ALA A 420 -1.73 23.58 -9.48
CA ALA A 420 -0.82 23.53 -8.35
C ALA A 420 -1.53 23.07 -7.07
N LEU A 421 -2.71 23.65 -6.77
CA LEU A 421 -3.50 23.27 -5.60
C LEU A 421 -3.98 21.82 -5.68
N VAL A 422 -4.39 21.34 -6.86
CA VAL A 422 -4.74 19.92 -7.05
C VAL A 422 -3.53 19.01 -6.83
N PHE A 423 -2.34 19.42 -7.27
CA PHE A 423 -1.11 18.67 -7.04
C PHE A 423 -0.77 18.54 -5.54
N LEU A 424 -0.96 19.62 -4.77
CA LEU A 424 -0.79 19.64 -3.31
C LEU A 424 -1.90 18.87 -2.58
N LEU A 425 -3.15 18.91 -3.08
CA LEU A 425 -4.22 18.06 -2.54
C LEU A 425 -3.89 16.57 -2.71
N GLY A 426 -3.24 16.18 -3.81
CA GLY A 426 -2.70 14.84 -3.98
C GLY A 426 -1.67 14.47 -2.92
N LEU A 427 -0.78 15.40 -2.54
CA LEU A 427 0.19 15.20 -1.44
C LEU A 427 -0.52 14.96 -0.12
N VAL A 428 -1.41 15.86 0.28
CA VAL A 428 -2.15 15.76 1.56
C VAL A 428 -3.02 14.50 1.59
N PHE A 429 -3.61 14.11 0.44
CA PHE A 429 -4.34 12.86 0.33
C PHE A 429 -3.41 11.65 0.49
N SER A 430 -2.19 11.68 -0.04
CA SER A 430 -1.18 10.65 0.22
C SER A 430 -0.82 10.53 1.70
N VAL A 431 -0.62 11.67 2.38
CA VAL A 431 -0.34 11.71 3.82
C VAL A 431 -1.51 11.14 4.63
N LEU A 432 -2.76 11.48 4.26
CA LEU A 432 -3.96 10.93 4.91
C LEU A 432 -4.05 9.41 4.75
N ILE A 433 -3.79 8.89 3.55
CA ILE A 433 -3.85 7.44 3.28
C ILE A 433 -2.75 6.71 4.06
N LYS A 434 -1.53 7.26 4.12
CA LYS A 434 -0.46 6.74 4.99
C LYS A 434 -0.88 6.76 6.46
N PHE A 435 -1.37 7.90 6.97
CA PHE A 435 -1.85 8.03 8.35
C PHE A 435 -2.95 7.02 8.70
N ALA A 436 -3.91 6.80 7.79
CA ALA A 436 -4.98 5.83 7.97
C ALA A 436 -4.46 4.38 8.01
N ASN A 437 -3.37 4.09 7.29
CA ASN A 437 -2.77 2.77 7.16
C ASN A 437 -1.38 2.70 7.85
N TYR A 438 -1.27 3.23 9.07
CA TYR A 438 -0.09 3.11 9.94
C TYR A 438 1.22 3.54 9.26
N SER A 439 1.21 4.72 8.64
CA SER A 439 2.33 5.32 7.91
C SER A 439 2.75 4.59 6.61
N LEU A 440 2.04 3.53 6.20
CA LEU A 440 2.29 2.82 4.94
C LEU A 440 1.32 3.25 3.83
N ASN A 441 1.81 3.48 2.62
CA ASN A 441 0.93 3.70 1.48
C ASN A 441 0.54 2.34 0.85
N PRO A 442 -0.74 1.94 0.88
CA PRO A 442 -1.15 0.62 0.41
C PRO A 442 -1.04 0.44 -1.12
N LEU A 443 -0.75 1.50 -1.88
CA LEU A 443 -0.56 1.45 -3.33
C LEU A 443 0.93 1.53 -3.73
N TRP A 444 1.85 1.41 -2.78
CA TRP A 444 3.27 1.29 -3.11
C TRP A 444 3.56 -0.01 -3.87
N PRO A 445 4.51 0.01 -4.83
CA PRO A 445 4.95 -1.17 -5.57
C PRO A 445 5.36 -2.36 -4.70
N PHE A 446 5.93 -2.10 -3.52
CA PHE A 446 6.38 -3.12 -2.57
C PHE A 446 5.33 -3.50 -1.51
N MET A 447 4.07 -3.12 -1.74
CA MET A 447 2.91 -3.58 -0.97
C MET A 447 2.11 -4.56 -1.81
N ARG A 448 1.54 -5.60 -1.22
CA ARG A 448 0.76 -6.65 -1.84
C ARG A 448 -0.37 -7.14 -0.95
N SER A 449 -1.44 -7.58 -1.60
CA SER A 449 -2.42 -8.45 -0.96
C SER A 449 -2.25 -9.87 -1.48
N SER A 450 -2.38 -10.84 -0.59
CA SER A 450 -2.31 -12.27 -0.86
C SER A 450 -3.26 -12.99 0.10
N PRO A 451 -4.00 -14.02 -0.35
CA PRO A 451 -4.75 -14.88 0.56
C PRO A 451 -3.83 -15.65 1.52
N ASN A 452 -2.54 -15.77 1.20
CA ASN A 452 -1.53 -16.31 2.09
C ASN A 452 -1.09 -15.24 3.11
N LEU A 453 -1.41 -15.45 4.39
CA LEU A 453 -1.03 -14.57 5.50
C LEU A 453 0.48 -14.27 5.55
N LYS A 454 1.34 -15.16 5.04
CA LYS A 454 2.79 -14.94 5.01
C LYS A 454 3.23 -13.91 3.96
N GLU A 455 2.41 -13.69 2.95
CA GLU A 455 2.70 -12.77 1.86
C GLU A 455 1.87 -11.48 1.97
N GLU A 456 0.75 -11.52 2.68
CA GLU A 456 -0.10 -10.36 2.93
C GLU A 456 0.63 -9.27 3.72
N ASN A 457 0.79 -8.08 3.12
CA ASN A 457 1.34 -6.92 3.82
C ASN A 457 0.44 -5.67 3.69
N GLY A 458 -0.82 -5.83 3.27
CA GLY A 458 -1.83 -4.76 3.27
C GLY A 458 -1.91 -3.94 1.98
N GLY A 459 -1.45 -4.46 0.85
CA GLY A 459 -1.48 -3.77 -0.44
C GLY A 459 -2.87 -3.73 -1.09
N TRP A 460 -3.28 -2.56 -1.60
CA TRP A 460 -4.57 -2.33 -2.28
C TRP A 460 -4.38 -1.96 -3.77
N ASN A 461 -3.27 -2.36 -4.37
CA ASN A 461 -2.86 -1.98 -5.73
C ASN A 461 -3.92 -2.26 -6.79
N GLY A 462 -4.65 -3.38 -6.72
CA GLY A 462 -5.71 -3.71 -7.68
C GLY A 462 -6.85 -2.69 -7.68
N VAL A 463 -7.33 -2.31 -6.49
CA VAL A 463 -8.35 -1.26 -6.32
C VAL A 463 -7.80 0.09 -6.77
N GLY A 464 -6.56 0.40 -6.39
CA GLY A 464 -5.90 1.64 -6.78
C GLY A 464 -5.74 1.78 -8.30
N LEU A 465 -5.37 0.70 -9.00
CA LEU A 465 -5.28 0.66 -10.45
C LEU A 465 -6.64 0.82 -11.12
N ALA A 466 -7.69 0.17 -10.60
CA ALA A 466 -9.04 0.33 -11.14
C ALA A 466 -9.52 1.79 -11.07
N VAL A 467 -9.33 2.45 -9.92
CA VAL A 467 -9.64 3.87 -9.75
C VAL A 467 -8.72 4.75 -10.61
N GLY A 468 -7.45 4.37 -10.75
CA GLY A 468 -6.47 5.05 -11.59
C GLY A 468 -6.83 5.02 -13.08
N VAL A 469 -7.24 3.86 -13.60
CA VAL A 469 -7.72 3.69 -14.98
C VAL A 469 -8.97 4.53 -15.21
N TRP A 470 -9.90 4.53 -14.26
CA TRP A 470 -11.08 5.40 -14.31
C TRP A 470 -10.70 6.88 -14.35
N ALA A 471 -9.83 7.33 -13.44
CA ALA A 471 -9.38 8.72 -13.35
C ALA A 471 -8.66 9.17 -14.62
N TRP A 472 -7.78 8.31 -15.15
CA TRP A 472 -7.08 8.53 -16.41
C TRP A 472 -8.07 8.66 -17.58
N CYS A 473 -9.04 7.74 -17.70
CA CYS A 473 -10.08 7.79 -18.71
C CYS A 473 -10.89 9.09 -18.64
N GLU A 474 -11.32 9.51 -17.45
CA GLU A 474 -12.10 10.73 -17.25
C GLU A 474 -11.29 11.97 -17.71
N VAL A 475 -10.02 12.07 -17.34
CA VAL A 475 -9.14 13.18 -17.76
C VAL A 475 -8.89 13.15 -19.27
N ALA A 476 -8.62 11.97 -19.85
CA ALA A 476 -8.39 11.80 -21.29
C ALA A 476 -9.63 12.19 -22.12
N LEU A 477 -10.82 11.74 -21.72
CA LEU A 477 -12.08 12.06 -22.40
C LEU A 477 -12.41 13.55 -22.33
N ARG A 478 -12.16 14.18 -21.17
CA ARG A 478 -12.37 15.63 -20.98
C ARG A 478 -11.45 16.46 -21.87
N ARG A 479 -10.17 16.11 -21.95
CA ARG A 479 -9.21 16.83 -22.81
C ARG A 479 -9.56 16.69 -24.30
N ARG A 480 -9.98 15.50 -24.75
CA ARG A 480 -10.44 15.30 -26.14
C ARG A 480 -11.63 16.20 -26.49
N ARG A 481 -12.61 16.34 -25.58
CA ARG A 481 -13.79 17.20 -25.77
C ARG A 481 -13.48 18.71 -25.70
N GLY A 482 -12.40 19.08 -25.02
CA GLY A 482 -11.97 20.47 -24.82
C GLY A 482 -11.04 21.03 -25.90
N ARG A 483 -10.62 20.22 -26.87
CA ARG A 483 -9.75 20.63 -27.99
C ARG A 483 -10.53 21.53 -28.96
N LYS A 484 -10.71 22.82 -28.61
CA LYS A 484 -10.83 23.87 -29.62
C LYS A 484 -9.43 24.10 -30.18
N ALA A 485 -9.30 24.15 -31.51
CA ALA A 485 -8.05 24.51 -32.16
C ALA A 485 -7.55 25.83 -31.56
N VAL A 486 -6.50 25.76 -30.74
CA VAL A 486 -5.81 26.96 -30.28
C VAL A 486 -5.07 27.46 -31.51
N VAL A 487 -5.66 28.44 -32.18
CA VAL A 487 -4.96 29.29 -33.14
C VAL A 487 -3.71 29.76 -32.42
N LEU A 488 -2.55 29.47 -33.01
CA LEU A 488 -1.26 29.95 -32.56
C LEU A 488 -1.29 31.48 -32.68
N ALA A 489 -1.81 32.17 -31.67
CA ALA A 489 -1.68 33.61 -31.58
C ALA A 489 -0.19 33.90 -31.42
N THR A 490 0.45 34.31 -32.51
CA THR A 490 1.78 34.91 -32.54
C THR A 490 1.83 35.98 -31.45
N ALA A 491 2.67 35.75 -30.44
CA ALA A 491 2.84 36.69 -29.34
C ALA A 491 3.58 37.94 -29.86
N PRO A 492 3.25 39.14 -29.35
CA PRO A 492 4.11 40.30 -29.50
C PRO A 492 5.43 40.01 -28.78
N THR A 493 6.53 40.12 -29.51
CA THR A 493 7.89 40.13 -28.96
C THR A 493 8.13 41.46 -28.25
N ASN A 494 7.63 41.61 -27.02
CA ASN A 494 8.05 42.72 -26.18
C ASN A 494 9.28 42.28 -25.38
N GLY A 495 10.43 42.81 -25.80
CA GLY A 495 11.74 42.56 -25.22
C GLY A 495 11.87 43.11 -23.79
N ALA A 496 11.53 42.28 -22.81
CA ALA A 496 12.07 42.41 -21.46
C ALA A 496 13.36 41.57 -21.39
N GLY A 497 14.48 42.21 -21.02
CA GLY A 497 15.81 41.60 -21.00
C GLY A 497 15.82 40.24 -20.31
N HIS A 498 16.39 39.25 -21.01
CA HIS A 498 16.62 37.91 -20.48
C HIS A 498 17.64 38.00 -19.35
N HIS A 499 17.20 37.83 -18.11
CA HIS A 499 18.11 37.64 -16.99
C HIS A 499 18.28 36.15 -16.75
N TRP A 500 19.28 35.54 -17.38
CA TRP A 500 19.70 34.15 -17.16
C TRP A 500 19.80 33.82 -15.65
N LEU A 501 20.27 34.77 -14.84
CA LEU A 501 20.32 34.69 -13.38
C LEU A 501 18.94 34.46 -12.73
N ALA A 502 17.88 35.08 -13.24
CA ALA A 502 16.53 34.89 -12.73
C ALA A 502 16.02 33.47 -13.03
N GLY A 503 16.36 32.91 -14.19
CA GLY A 503 16.02 31.52 -14.54
C GLY A 503 16.72 30.50 -13.67
N ILE A 504 18.01 30.69 -13.39
CA ILE A 504 18.77 29.85 -12.44
C ILE A 504 18.16 29.95 -11.04
N ALA A 505 17.87 31.17 -10.57
CA ALA A 505 17.28 31.37 -9.25
C ALA A 505 15.90 30.69 -9.11
N SER A 506 15.05 30.77 -10.14
CA SER A 506 13.75 30.07 -10.16
C SER A 506 13.91 28.55 -10.15
N THR A 507 14.93 28.02 -10.83
CA THR A 507 15.25 26.59 -10.90
C THR A 507 15.69 26.04 -9.55
N ILE A 508 16.69 26.69 -8.93
CA ILE A 508 17.19 26.36 -7.59
C ILE A 508 16.06 26.46 -6.57
N GLY A 509 15.29 27.56 -6.62
CA GLY A 509 14.17 27.79 -5.74
C GLY A 509 13.10 26.69 -5.81
N PHE A 510 12.67 26.32 -7.01
CA PHE A 510 11.66 25.27 -7.19
C PHE A 510 12.19 23.90 -6.73
N GLY A 511 13.45 23.56 -7.08
CA GLY A 511 14.10 22.32 -6.65
C GLY A 511 14.20 22.22 -5.12
N SER A 512 14.65 23.28 -4.44
CA SER A 512 14.68 23.35 -2.98
C SER A 512 13.32 23.20 -2.34
N LEU A 513 12.29 23.87 -2.87
CA LEU A 513 10.95 23.81 -2.30
C LEU A 513 10.33 22.42 -2.50
N PHE A 514 10.53 21.81 -3.67
CA PHE A 514 10.08 20.45 -3.94
C PHE A 514 10.78 19.44 -3.01
N PHE A 515 12.10 19.60 -2.80
CA PHE A 515 12.85 18.83 -1.82
C PHE A 515 12.30 19.01 -0.41
N LEU A 516 12.05 20.25 0.04
CA LEU A 516 11.51 20.52 1.38
C LEU A 516 10.15 19.86 1.61
N LEU A 517 9.28 19.86 0.59
CA LEU A 517 7.99 19.15 0.64
C LEU A 517 8.18 17.63 0.73
N HIS A 518 9.11 17.06 -0.04
CA HIS A 518 9.39 15.63 0.06
C HIS A 518 10.01 15.29 1.42
N TYR A 519 10.99 16.07 1.87
CA TYR A 519 11.78 15.84 3.07
C TYR A 519 10.94 15.83 4.36
N LEU A 520 9.93 16.71 4.47
CA LEU A 520 9.17 16.88 5.72
C LEU A 520 7.66 16.65 5.61
N CYS A 521 7.07 16.63 4.40
CA CYS A 521 5.60 16.73 4.23
C CYS A 521 4.97 15.52 3.53
N THR A 522 5.67 14.39 3.40
CA THR A 522 5.13 13.15 2.79
C THR A 522 4.64 12.11 3.79
N ASP A 523 4.66 12.42 5.08
CA ASP A 523 4.05 11.63 6.14
C ASP A 523 3.70 12.49 7.36
N SER A 524 2.68 12.06 8.12
CA SER A 524 2.20 12.80 9.28
C SER A 524 3.12 12.69 10.50
N GLY A 525 3.91 11.63 10.60
CA GLY A 525 4.81 11.29 11.71
C GLY A 525 6.24 11.79 11.54
N THR A 526 6.64 12.27 10.34
CA THR A 526 8.03 12.72 10.12
C THR A 526 8.41 13.87 11.06
N THR A 527 7.59 14.93 11.15
CA THR A 527 7.84 16.03 12.09
C THR A 527 7.76 15.60 13.56
N ILE A 528 7.01 14.54 13.86
CA ILE A 528 6.91 13.97 15.21
C ILE A 528 8.23 13.29 15.57
N ALA A 529 8.79 12.47 14.67
CA ALA A 529 10.08 11.83 14.87
C ALA A 529 11.22 12.83 15.05
N TRP A 530 11.22 13.93 14.28
CA TRP A 530 12.18 15.02 14.48
C TRP A 530 12.08 15.64 15.88
N SER A 531 10.89 15.68 16.46
CA SER A 531 10.67 16.23 17.79
C SER A 531 10.82 15.24 18.93
N TRP A 532 11.07 13.96 18.65
CA TRP A 532 11.00 12.90 19.65
C TRP A 532 12.21 12.93 20.60
N ASN A 533 11.96 12.73 21.90
CA ASN A 533 12.98 12.81 22.95
C ASN A 533 12.80 11.75 24.07
N GLY A 534 12.05 10.68 23.81
CA GLY A 534 11.81 9.61 24.77
C GLY A 534 10.82 9.96 25.91
N TYR A 535 10.93 9.24 27.02
CA TYR A 535 10.04 9.29 28.17
C TYR A 535 10.66 10.01 29.39
N PRO A 536 9.88 10.73 30.22
CA PRO A 536 8.43 10.92 30.15
C PRO A 536 8.01 11.71 28.92
N SER A 537 7.08 11.15 28.14
CA SER A 537 6.69 11.75 26.87
C SER A 537 5.90 13.03 27.12
N THR A 538 6.55 14.15 26.80
CA THR A 538 5.95 15.49 26.86
C THR A 538 5.57 16.02 25.49
N GLY A 539 5.89 15.29 24.41
CA GLY A 539 5.73 15.71 23.02
C GLY A 539 4.54 15.06 22.28
N PRO A 540 4.44 15.27 20.96
CA PRO A 540 3.40 14.66 20.14
C PRO A 540 3.64 13.16 19.90
N PHE A 541 2.54 12.43 19.72
CA PHE A 541 2.49 11.02 19.31
C PHE A 541 1.84 10.88 17.93
N ALA A 542 2.19 9.83 17.18
CA ALA A 542 1.60 9.52 15.88
C ALA A 542 0.07 9.63 15.88
N PHE A 543 -0.60 9.02 16.87
CA PHE A 543 -2.02 9.20 17.14
C PHE A 543 -2.20 9.95 18.47
N PRO A 544 -2.99 11.03 18.54
CA PRO A 544 -3.78 11.65 17.47
C PRO A 544 -3.03 12.74 16.65
N HIS A 545 -1.79 13.09 17.00
CA HIS A 545 -1.18 14.35 16.56
C HIS A 545 -0.73 14.36 15.09
N GLY A 546 -0.63 13.20 14.43
CA GLY A 546 -0.45 13.14 12.98
C GLY A 546 -1.55 13.88 12.21
N ALA A 547 -2.77 13.95 12.77
CA ALA A 547 -3.84 14.77 12.20
C ALA A 547 -3.55 16.28 12.26
N SER A 548 -2.77 16.75 13.24
CA SER A 548 -2.31 18.14 13.31
C SER A 548 -1.35 18.48 12.16
N THR A 549 -0.47 17.55 11.77
CA THR A 549 0.36 17.69 10.56
C THR A 549 -0.51 17.80 9.31
N ILE A 550 -1.51 16.92 9.15
CA ILE A 550 -2.46 16.97 8.02
C ILE A 550 -3.23 18.30 8.00
N ALA A 551 -3.66 18.79 9.16
CA ALA A 551 -4.33 20.07 9.31
C ALA A 551 -3.43 21.25 8.94
N ALA A 552 -2.15 21.21 9.31
CA ALA A 552 -1.16 22.22 8.94
C ALA A 552 -0.94 22.25 7.42
N LEU A 553 -0.74 21.10 6.78
CA LEU A 553 -0.60 21.05 5.31
C LEU A 553 -1.87 21.55 4.59
N SER A 554 -3.05 21.19 5.12
CA SER A 554 -4.34 21.68 4.63
C SER A 554 -4.48 23.20 4.78
N ALA A 555 -4.01 23.76 5.90
CA ALA A 555 -3.97 25.20 6.12
C ALA A 555 -3.03 25.89 5.12
N GLY A 556 -1.89 25.29 4.77
CA GLY A 556 -1.01 25.77 3.71
C GLY A 556 -1.71 25.90 2.35
N ILE A 557 -2.56 24.93 1.99
CA ILE A 557 -3.39 24.97 0.76
C ILE A 557 -4.44 26.08 0.84
N LEU A 558 -5.10 26.25 2.00
CA LEU A 558 -6.08 27.32 2.20
C LEU A 558 -5.43 28.71 2.08
N VAL A 559 -4.25 28.89 2.69
CA VAL A 559 -3.44 30.10 2.55
C VAL A 559 -3.14 30.33 1.07
N ALA A 560 -2.60 29.33 0.36
CA ALA A 560 -2.34 29.42 -1.08
C ALA A 560 -3.57 29.71 -1.96
N SER A 561 -4.79 29.48 -1.47
CA SER A 561 -6.03 29.78 -2.22
C SER A 561 -6.56 31.20 -1.98
N THR A 562 -5.95 31.97 -1.07
CA THR A 562 -6.45 33.28 -0.64
C THR A 562 -5.86 34.42 -1.49
N PRO A 563 -6.65 35.34 -2.08
CA PRO A 563 -6.14 36.33 -3.04
C PRO A 563 -4.94 37.19 -2.59
N ARG A 564 -4.75 37.41 -1.28
CA ARG A 564 -3.64 38.20 -0.71
C ARG A 564 -2.41 37.37 -0.32
N TYR A 565 -2.48 36.04 -0.40
CA TYR A 565 -1.40 35.15 0.06
C TYR A 565 -0.09 35.41 -0.67
N VAL A 566 -0.18 35.73 -1.95
CA VAL A 566 0.95 35.97 -2.84
C VAL A 566 1.84 37.12 -2.32
N ALA A 567 1.24 38.17 -1.77
CA ALA A 567 1.99 39.30 -1.22
C ALA A 567 2.69 38.94 0.10
N ILE A 568 2.02 38.15 0.94
CA ILE A 568 2.54 37.69 2.24
C ILE A 568 3.69 36.69 2.03
N ALA A 569 3.47 35.68 1.19
CA ALA A 569 4.40 34.59 0.92
C ALA A 569 5.69 35.07 0.22
N ARG A 570 5.66 36.18 -0.52
CA ARG A 570 6.83 36.77 -1.20
C ARG A 570 7.66 37.71 -0.30
N SER A 571 7.17 38.02 0.90
CA SER A 571 7.80 38.99 1.79
C SER A 571 9.11 38.45 2.40
N PRO A 572 10.14 39.29 2.59
CA PRO A 572 11.34 38.89 3.34
C PRO A 572 11.02 38.44 4.77
N VAL A 573 9.98 39.03 5.37
CA VAL A 573 9.53 38.69 6.72
C VAL A 573 8.97 37.27 6.77
N ALA A 574 8.16 36.85 5.79
CA ALA A 574 7.66 35.48 5.72
C ALA A 574 8.78 34.46 5.53
N PHE A 575 9.81 34.80 4.74
CA PHE A 575 10.99 33.96 4.62
C PHE A 575 11.80 33.88 5.91
N ALA A 576 12.03 35.01 6.58
CA ALA A 576 12.70 35.03 7.89
C ALA A 576 11.94 34.19 8.93
N ALA A 577 10.60 34.25 8.92
CA ALA A 577 9.75 33.40 9.74
C ALA A 577 9.91 31.91 9.38
N ALA A 578 9.87 31.56 8.09
CA ALA A 578 10.09 30.18 7.66
C ALA A 578 11.48 29.64 8.07
N SER A 579 12.53 30.46 7.95
CA SER A 579 13.87 30.11 8.42
C SER A 579 13.94 29.97 9.95
N ALA A 580 13.21 30.80 10.70
CA ALA A 580 13.08 30.65 12.14
C ALA A 580 12.34 29.35 12.54
N PHE A 581 11.30 28.97 11.79
CA PHE A 581 10.60 27.71 11.99
C PHE A 581 11.46 26.49 11.68
N ALA A 582 12.28 26.56 10.61
CA ALA A 582 13.27 25.53 10.30
C ALA A 582 14.36 25.42 11.40
N ALA A 583 14.84 26.55 11.91
CA ALA A 583 15.76 26.56 13.05
C ALA A 583 15.10 25.98 14.31
N ALA A 584 13.82 26.29 14.57
CA ALA A 584 13.08 25.74 15.71
C ALA A 584 12.88 24.22 15.61
N LEU A 585 12.58 23.70 14.40
CA LEU A 585 12.49 22.26 14.14
C LEU A 585 13.81 21.54 14.45
N TYR A 586 14.96 22.15 14.12
CA TYR A 586 16.27 21.53 14.33
C TYR A 586 16.81 21.68 15.75
N ALA A 587 16.59 22.84 16.39
CA ALA A 587 17.27 23.21 17.64
C ALA A 587 16.49 22.88 18.92
N PHE A 588 15.17 22.63 18.81
CA PHE A 588 14.35 22.24 19.95
C PHE A 588 13.87 20.79 19.81
N ASP A 589 13.26 20.28 20.88
CA ASP A 589 12.61 18.97 20.94
C ASP A 589 11.13 19.12 21.33
N SER A 590 10.36 18.05 21.27
CA SER A 590 8.94 17.97 21.66
C SER A 590 8.06 19.02 20.97
N TRP A 591 7.13 19.67 21.68
CA TRP A 591 6.16 20.59 21.07
C TRP A 591 6.76 21.76 20.29
N PRO A 592 7.77 22.51 20.79
CA PRO A 592 8.38 23.59 20.03
C PRO A 592 8.92 23.16 18.66
N SER A 593 9.60 22.00 18.60
CA SER A 593 10.11 21.42 17.36
C SER A 593 8.98 21.04 16.40
N PHE A 594 7.98 20.31 16.91
CA PHE A 594 6.82 19.87 16.15
C PHE A 594 6.02 21.04 15.56
N LEU A 595 5.78 22.08 16.36
CA LEU A 595 5.10 23.30 15.92
C LEU A 595 5.94 24.04 14.86
N GLY A 596 7.27 24.11 15.04
CA GLY A 596 8.20 24.62 14.04
C GLY A 596 8.07 23.87 12.70
N GLY A 597 8.06 22.54 12.73
CA GLY A 597 7.85 21.70 11.56
C GLY A 597 6.49 21.92 10.89
N CYS A 598 5.40 22.00 11.65
CA CYS A 598 4.06 22.28 11.13
C CYS A 598 3.95 23.65 10.45
N LEU A 599 4.51 24.70 11.09
CA LEU A 599 4.52 26.05 10.54
C LEU A 599 5.40 26.16 9.29
N LEU A 600 6.55 25.47 9.28
CA LEU A 600 7.39 25.35 8.09
C LEU A 600 6.64 24.65 6.95
N GLY A 601 5.87 23.59 7.24
CA GLY A 601 5.00 22.91 6.28
C GLY A 601 3.94 23.84 5.68
N ILE A 602 3.28 24.68 6.51
CA ILE A 602 2.34 25.71 6.02
C ILE A 602 3.04 26.66 5.04
N CYS A 603 4.24 27.13 5.38
CA CYS A 603 5.04 27.99 4.51
C CYS A 603 5.41 27.27 3.19
N ALA A 604 5.93 26.05 3.25
CA ALA A 604 6.37 25.31 2.07
C ALA A 604 5.21 25.03 1.10
N VAL A 605 4.09 24.51 1.61
CA VAL A 605 2.88 24.23 0.80
C VAL A 605 2.32 25.52 0.20
N SER A 606 2.29 26.61 0.96
CA SER A 606 1.74 27.87 0.46
C SER A 606 2.59 28.55 -0.62
N LEU A 607 3.92 28.34 -0.60
CA LEU A 607 4.85 28.92 -1.58
C LEU A 607 4.79 28.21 -2.95
N PHE A 608 4.37 26.95 -2.98
CA PHE A 608 4.48 26.09 -4.17
C PHE A 608 3.86 26.67 -5.45
N PRO A 609 2.62 27.21 -5.47
CA PRO A 609 2.05 27.74 -6.71
C PRO A 609 2.80 28.98 -7.24
N SER A 610 3.38 29.79 -6.33
CA SER A 610 4.20 30.94 -6.73
C SER A 610 5.50 30.50 -7.37
N PHE A 611 6.22 29.55 -6.76
CA PHE A 611 7.47 29.01 -7.30
C PHE A 611 7.24 28.32 -8.66
N LEU A 612 6.14 27.58 -8.80
CA LEU A 612 5.74 26.98 -10.07
C LEU A 612 5.50 28.04 -11.16
N SER A 613 4.81 29.13 -10.82
CA SER A 613 4.59 30.26 -11.74
C SER A 613 5.92 30.92 -12.14
N SER A 614 6.86 31.05 -11.19
CA SER A 614 8.16 31.66 -11.44
C SER A 614 9.03 30.87 -12.42
N ILE A 615 9.15 29.54 -12.25
CA ILE A 615 9.95 28.71 -13.16
C ILE A 615 9.34 28.66 -14.56
N LEU A 616 8.00 28.63 -14.68
CA LEU A 616 7.31 28.69 -15.96
C LEU A 616 7.45 30.04 -16.65
N ALA A 617 7.41 31.15 -15.90
CA ALA A 617 7.60 32.50 -16.45
C ALA A 617 9.04 32.72 -16.93
N ALA A 618 10.03 32.08 -16.29
CA ALA A 618 11.43 32.12 -16.72
C ALA A 618 11.72 31.23 -17.96
N SER A 619 10.79 30.33 -18.31
CA SER A 619 10.95 29.37 -19.42
C SER A 619 10.33 29.93 -20.71
N THR A 620 11.16 30.33 -21.69
CA THR A 620 10.69 31.01 -22.91
C THR A 620 10.32 30.05 -24.05
N SER A 621 11.15 29.05 -24.33
CA SER A 621 11.00 28.17 -25.51
C SER A 621 10.48 26.77 -25.17
N SER A 622 10.92 26.18 -24.06
CA SER A 622 10.52 24.83 -23.63
C SER A 622 10.59 24.73 -22.09
N PRO A 623 9.67 23.99 -21.45
CA PRO A 623 9.73 23.75 -20.01
C PRO A 623 10.76 22.68 -19.62
N GLY A 624 11.29 21.91 -20.57
CA GLY A 624 12.06 20.70 -20.25
C GLY A 624 13.34 20.97 -19.45
N ILE A 625 14.27 21.77 -19.99
CA ILE A 625 15.57 22.06 -19.33
C ILE A 625 15.39 22.70 -17.94
N PRO A 626 14.57 23.76 -17.75
CA PRO A 626 14.43 24.38 -16.43
C PRO A 626 13.91 23.41 -15.37
N PHE A 627 12.89 22.59 -15.68
CA PHE A 627 12.41 21.59 -14.74
C PHE A 627 13.41 20.44 -14.53
N ALA A 628 14.11 19.99 -15.58
CA ALA A 628 15.15 18.98 -15.47
C ALA A 628 16.28 19.43 -14.52
N LEU A 629 16.73 20.70 -14.64
CA LEU A 629 17.73 21.27 -13.73
C LEU A 629 17.20 21.43 -12.30
N ALA A 630 15.91 21.79 -12.13
CA ALA A 630 15.30 21.91 -10.80
C ALA A 630 15.20 20.53 -10.12
N PHE A 631 14.82 19.50 -10.88
CA PHE A 631 14.77 18.12 -10.41
C PHE A 631 16.16 17.51 -10.21
N PHE A 632 17.16 17.91 -11.00
CA PHE A 632 18.55 17.56 -10.74
C PHE A 632 19.03 18.15 -9.41
N TYR A 633 18.75 19.43 -9.16
CA TYR A 633 19.09 20.06 -7.90
C TYR A 633 18.37 19.43 -6.70
N TYR A 634 17.09 19.07 -6.88
CA TYR A 634 16.33 18.26 -5.92
C TYR A 634 17.02 16.90 -5.64
N ALA A 635 17.46 16.17 -6.67
CA ALA A 635 18.15 14.89 -6.49
C ALA A 635 19.50 15.05 -5.77
N VAL A 636 20.21 16.15 -6.01
CA VAL A 636 21.43 16.49 -5.26
C VAL A 636 21.13 16.71 -3.77
N LEU A 637 20.04 17.41 -3.43
CA LEU A 637 19.63 17.58 -2.03
C LEU A 637 19.19 16.25 -1.39
N GLU A 638 18.54 15.37 -2.15
CA GLU A 638 18.15 14.03 -1.69
C GLU A 638 19.38 13.17 -1.36
N LEU A 639 20.37 13.14 -2.24
CA LEU A 639 21.67 12.50 -1.98
C LEU A 639 22.37 13.14 -0.77
N ALA A 640 22.43 14.46 -0.72
CA ALA A 640 23.04 15.19 0.39
C ALA A 640 22.39 14.84 1.73
N SER A 641 21.06 14.71 1.77
CA SER A 641 20.32 14.32 2.98
C SER A 641 20.54 12.86 3.40
N THR A 642 20.90 11.99 2.45
CA THR A 642 21.22 10.58 2.72
C THR A 642 22.65 10.46 3.24
N TRP A 643 23.57 11.26 2.69
CA TRP A 643 24.98 11.25 3.08
C TRP A 643 25.23 11.75 4.51
N THR A 644 24.25 12.38 5.16
CA THR A 644 24.41 12.76 6.58
C THR A 644 24.49 11.56 7.50
N VAL A 645 23.95 10.40 7.09
CA VAL A 645 24.00 9.13 7.82
C VAL A 645 24.79 8.04 7.07
N ALA A 646 24.64 7.95 5.75
CA ALA A 646 25.30 6.91 4.93
C ALA A 646 26.75 7.25 4.53
N TYR A 647 27.40 8.20 5.21
CA TYR A 647 28.69 8.78 4.80
C TYR A 647 29.83 7.75 4.69
N ALA A 648 29.76 6.65 5.44
CA ALA A 648 30.76 5.58 5.41
C ALA A 648 30.73 4.77 4.10
N PHE A 649 29.59 4.72 3.41
CA PHE A 649 29.34 3.85 2.25
C PHE A 649 29.45 4.54 0.90
N VAL A 650 29.66 5.86 0.89
CA VAL A 650 29.59 6.68 -0.32
C VAL A 650 30.86 7.52 -0.52
N PRO A 651 31.38 7.62 -1.75
CA PRO A 651 32.53 8.47 -2.04
C PRO A 651 32.29 9.92 -1.61
N ALA A 652 33.25 10.48 -0.87
CA ALA A 652 33.17 11.84 -0.31
C ALA A 652 32.01 12.10 0.68
N GLY A 653 31.36 11.05 1.19
CA GLY A 653 30.28 11.17 2.20
C GLY A 653 30.69 11.92 3.46
N TRP A 654 31.97 11.80 3.86
CA TRP A 654 32.57 12.50 5.01
C TRP A 654 32.37 14.02 5.00
N LEU A 655 32.16 14.64 3.83
CA LEU A 655 31.87 16.08 3.72
C LEU A 655 30.56 16.49 4.40
N LEU A 656 29.58 15.59 4.44
CA LEU A 656 28.26 15.83 5.02
C LEU A 656 27.99 14.98 6.26
N ARG A 657 28.99 14.26 6.78
CA ARG A 657 28.89 13.44 7.99
C ARG A 657 28.23 14.24 9.12
N GLU A 658 27.06 13.78 9.54
CA GLU A 658 26.28 14.35 10.64
C GLU A 658 25.84 15.82 10.42
N ARG A 659 25.84 16.30 9.17
CA ARG A 659 25.55 17.71 8.82
C ARG A 659 24.12 17.94 8.32
N THR A 660 23.14 17.43 9.05
CA THR A 660 21.72 17.71 8.76
C THR A 660 21.40 19.21 8.86
N ASP A 661 22.12 19.96 9.71
CA ASP A 661 22.10 21.43 9.78
C ASP A 661 22.44 22.08 8.43
N VAL A 662 23.50 21.60 7.78
CA VAL A 662 23.97 22.14 6.49
C VAL A 662 22.98 21.82 5.39
N VAL A 663 22.41 20.61 5.34
CA VAL A 663 21.41 20.23 4.33
C VAL A 663 20.14 21.07 4.46
N LEU A 664 19.64 21.26 5.69
CA LEU A 664 18.48 22.11 5.96
C LEU A 664 18.79 23.58 5.61
N GLY A 665 19.95 24.08 6.00
CA GLY A 665 20.43 25.42 5.67
C GLY A 665 20.57 25.65 4.16
N TRP A 666 21.13 24.69 3.44
CA TRP A 666 21.28 24.71 1.97
C TRP A 666 19.90 24.71 1.29
N THR A 667 18.97 23.90 1.79
CA THR A 667 17.59 23.88 1.32
C THR A 667 16.91 25.24 1.51
N MET A 668 16.99 25.82 2.71
CA MET A 668 16.40 27.13 3.01
C MET A 668 17.07 28.27 2.23
N ALA A 669 18.39 28.23 2.04
CA ALA A 669 19.11 29.17 1.20
C ALA A 669 18.62 29.13 -0.26
N GLY A 670 18.40 27.93 -0.81
CA GLY A 670 17.84 27.78 -2.15
C GLY A 670 16.39 28.27 -2.26
N VAL A 671 15.54 28.02 -1.26
CA VAL A 671 14.20 28.65 -1.16
C VAL A 671 14.34 30.18 -1.17
N GLY A 672 15.29 30.74 -0.41
CA GLY A 672 15.57 32.17 -0.36
C GLY A 672 15.99 32.77 -1.70
N ILE A 673 16.86 32.08 -2.44
CA ILE A 673 17.28 32.45 -3.81
C ILE A 673 16.07 32.48 -4.75
N GLY A 674 15.16 31.51 -4.62
CA GLY A 674 13.91 31.44 -5.40
C GLY A 674 12.94 32.61 -5.18
N LEU A 675 13.05 33.34 -4.07
CA LEU A 675 12.22 34.51 -3.80
C LEU A 675 12.66 35.76 -4.58
N LEU A 676 13.92 35.83 -5.02
CA LEU A 676 14.45 36.95 -5.81
C LEU A 676 13.67 37.20 -7.12
N PRO A 677 13.48 36.20 -8.00
CA PRO A 677 12.68 36.37 -9.23
C PRO A 677 11.19 36.64 -8.93
N LEU A 678 10.65 36.05 -7.85
CA LEU A 678 9.26 36.24 -7.45
C LEU A 678 8.91 37.68 -7.07
N ARG A 679 9.84 38.39 -6.39
CA ARG A 679 9.66 39.81 -6.06
C ARG A 679 9.63 40.70 -7.31
N ARG A 680 10.40 40.35 -8.34
CA ARG A 680 10.42 41.08 -9.61
C ARG A 680 9.13 40.87 -10.41
N LEU A 681 8.62 39.64 -10.45
CA LEU A 681 7.32 39.31 -11.03
C LEU A 681 6.17 40.09 -10.35
N ALA A 682 6.22 40.27 -9.04
CA ALA A 682 5.22 41.03 -8.29
C ALA A 682 5.12 42.50 -8.69
N ALA A 683 6.27 43.17 -8.93
CA ALA A 683 6.29 44.57 -9.38
C ALA A 683 5.60 44.76 -10.74
N SER A 684 5.60 43.72 -11.58
CA SER A 684 4.95 43.74 -12.91
C SER A 684 3.45 43.39 -12.91
N GLN A 685 2.94 42.72 -11.86
CA GLN A 685 1.58 42.15 -11.81
C GLN A 685 0.59 42.94 -10.93
N ALA A 686 1.02 44.05 -10.30
CA ALA A 686 0.24 44.85 -9.36
C ALA A 686 -1.04 45.51 -9.94
N SER A 687 -1.32 45.37 -11.23
CA SER A 687 -2.45 46.00 -11.94
C SER A 687 -3.56 45.02 -12.38
N SER A 688 -3.54 43.76 -11.95
CA SER A 688 -4.51 42.75 -12.40
C SER A 688 -5.79 42.74 -11.53
N PRO A 689 -7.00 42.68 -12.11
CA PRO A 689 -8.25 42.66 -11.34
C PRO A 689 -8.40 41.39 -10.50
N THR A 690 -9.09 41.52 -9.36
CA THR A 690 -9.37 40.43 -8.42
C THR A 690 -10.17 39.32 -9.09
N PRO A 691 -9.74 38.05 -9.00
CA PRO A 691 -10.46 36.94 -9.60
C PRO A 691 -11.78 36.69 -8.86
N THR A 692 -12.87 36.51 -9.63
CA THR A 692 -14.17 36.09 -9.12
C THR A 692 -14.12 34.66 -8.58
N ARG A 693 -14.77 34.41 -7.43
CA ARG A 693 -14.83 33.09 -6.77
C ARG A 693 -15.36 32.01 -7.73
N SER A 694 -14.51 31.04 -8.06
CA SER A 694 -14.81 29.98 -9.04
C SER A 694 -15.47 28.77 -8.38
N ARG A 695 -16.25 27.99 -9.14
CA ARG A 695 -16.77 26.66 -8.71
C ARG A 695 -15.65 25.73 -8.20
N ARG A 696 -14.41 25.90 -8.67
CA ARG A 696 -13.23 25.16 -8.21
C ARG A 696 -12.91 25.40 -6.73
N THR A 697 -13.15 26.62 -6.23
CA THR A 697 -12.95 26.94 -4.81
C THR A 697 -13.88 26.14 -3.91
N SER A 698 -15.11 25.87 -4.36
CA SER A 698 -16.04 24.99 -3.61
C SER A 698 -15.56 23.54 -3.57
N TYR A 699 -15.05 22.99 -4.68
CA TYR A 699 -14.51 21.64 -4.71
C TYR A 699 -13.27 21.47 -3.82
N LEU A 700 -12.40 22.49 -3.77
CA LEU A 700 -11.26 22.54 -2.86
C LEU A 700 -11.71 22.44 -1.40
N HIS A 701 -12.62 23.30 -0.96
CA HIS A 701 -13.10 23.27 0.43
C HIS A 701 -13.79 21.95 0.79
N ILE A 702 -14.58 21.37 -0.13
CA ILE A 702 -15.22 20.06 0.08
C ILE A 702 -14.17 18.96 0.23
N THR A 703 -13.12 18.98 -0.61
CA THR A 703 -12.04 17.98 -0.55
C THR A 703 -11.26 18.09 0.77
N LEU A 704 -10.93 19.31 1.20
CA LEU A 704 -10.26 19.52 2.49
C LEU A 704 -11.14 19.13 3.67
N LEU A 705 -12.44 19.43 3.62
CA LEU A 705 -13.39 18.95 4.63
C LEU A 705 -13.42 17.43 4.69
N PHE A 706 -13.46 16.76 3.54
CA PHE A 706 -13.38 15.29 3.48
C PHE A 706 -12.08 14.77 4.09
N ILE A 707 -10.93 15.37 3.77
CA ILE A 707 -9.63 15.00 4.34
C ILE A 707 -9.64 15.15 5.87
N SER A 708 -10.16 16.26 6.39
CA SER A 708 -10.26 16.50 7.84
C SER A 708 -11.21 15.52 8.53
N LEU A 709 -12.35 15.19 7.92
CA LEU A 709 -13.27 14.20 8.48
C LEU A 709 -12.66 12.79 8.45
N ALA A 710 -11.93 12.44 7.39
CA ALA A 710 -11.26 11.16 7.27
C ALA A 710 -10.07 11.02 8.24
N SER A 711 -9.34 12.10 8.54
CA SER A 711 -8.28 12.06 9.56
C SER A 711 -8.86 11.86 10.96
N VAL A 712 -9.98 12.52 11.28
CA VAL A 712 -10.72 12.29 12.53
C VAL A 712 -11.26 10.86 12.59
N PHE A 713 -11.83 10.35 11.51
CA PHE A 713 -12.30 8.96 11.44
C PHE A 713 -11.15 7.97 11.67
N SER A 714 -9.97 8.23 11.12
CA SER A 714 -8.77 7.40 11.33
C SER A 714 -8.37 7.37 12.81
N ILE A 715 -8.42 8.50 13.52
CA ILE A 715 -8.19 8.54 14.97
C ILE A 715 -9.22 7.69 15.72
N ILE A 716 -10.50 7.80 15.37
CA ILE A 716 -11.58 7.04 16.01
C ILE A 716 -11.40 5.53 15.77
N HIS A 717 -11.02 5.15 14.56
CA HIS A 717 -10.75 3.76 14.18
C HIS A 717 -9.58 3.17 14.99
N HIS A 718 -8.52 3.95 15.21
CA HIS A 718 -7.30 3.53 15.91
C HIS A 718 -7.33 3.76 17.43
N ARG A 719 -8.50 4.03 18.00
CA ARG A 719 -8.68 4.32 19.45
C ARG A 719 -8.20 3.20 20.38
N SER A 720 -8.00 1.99 19.87
CA SER A 720 -7.43 0.84 20.60
C SER A 720 -6.05 1.14 21.18
N PHE A 721 -5.31 2.11 20.61
CA PHE A 721 -3.98 2.51 21.10
C PHE A 721 -3.97 3.03 22.56
N PHE A 722 -5.11 3.44 23.11
CA PHE A 722 -5.19 3.96 24.49
C PHE A 722 -5.41 2.89 25.57
N GLN A 723 -5.43 1.60 25.21
CA GLN A 723 -5.57 0.52 26.19
C GLN A 723 -4.23 0.18 26.83
N PRO A 724 -4.18 -0.14 28.14
CA PRO A 724 -2.98 -0.68 28.77
C PRO A 724 -2.53 -1.97 28.06
N GLY A 725 -1.22 -2.15 27.92
CA GLY A 725 -0.66 -3.41 27.40
C GLY A 725 -0.91 -4.55 28.39
N VAL A 726 -1.33 -5.70 27.88
CA VAL A 726 -1.59 -6.92 28.69
C VAL A 726 -0.50 -7.95 28.40
N PRO A 727 0.42 -8.22 29.35
CA PRO A 727 1.48 -9.21 29.15
C PRO A 727 0.91 -10.62 29.06
N TYR A 728 1.58 -11.51 28.33
CA TYR A 728 1.06 -12.86 28.04
C TYR A 728 0.95 -13.74 29.28
N HIS A 729 1.96 -13.70 30.16
CA HIS A 729 2.10 -14.59 31.32
C HIS A 729 2.21 -13.78 32.62
N ALA A 730 1.19 -12.97 32.87
CA ALA A 730 1.15 -12.03 33.99
C ALA A 730 1.10 -12.70 35.37
N GLU A 731 0.45 -13.86 35.47
CA GLU A 731 0.25 -14.60 36.72
C GLU A 731 1.58 -15.13 37.27
N GLU A 732 2.46 -15.58 36.38
CA GLU A 732 3.80 -16.05 36.70
C GLU A 732 4.86 -14.94 36.77
N ARG A 733 4.45 -13.67 36.55
CA ARG A 733 5.34 -12.50 36.50
C ARG A 733 6.47 -12.68 35.49
N LEU A 734 6.11 -13.21 34.33
CA LEU A 734 7.00 -13.50 33.22
C LEU A 734 6.87 -12.45 32.13
N PHE A 735 8.00 -12.05 31.57
CA PHE A 735 8.00 -11.33 30.31
C PHE A 735 8.98 -11.94 29.32
N THR A 736 8.60 -11.89 28.04
CA THR A 736 9.47 -12.25 26.93
C THR A 736 10.02 -10.98 26.29
N ALA A 737 11.34 -10.88 26.19
CA ALA A 737 12.04 -9.81 25.46
C ALA A 737 12.56 -10.34 24.12
N GLY A 738 12.37 -9.59 23.05
CA GLY A 738 12.88 -9.92 21.72
C GLY A 738 13.72 -8.80 21.13
N ILE A 739 14.75 -9.17 20.36
CA ILE A 739 15.56 -8.25 19.55
C ILE A 739 15.56 -8.71 18.09
N TRP A 740 15.47 -7.74 17.18
CA TRP A 740 15.61 -7.97 15.76
C TRP A 740 16.17 -6.74 15.02
N THR A 741 17.21 -6.90 14.21
CA THR A 741 17.58 -5.91 13.19
C THR A 741 16.66 -6.09 11.98
N VAL A 742 15.91 -5.06 11.59
CA VAL A 742 14.74 -5.23 10.71
C VAL A 742 14.93 -4.76 9.27
N HIS A 743 16.14 -4.36 8.88
CA HIS A 743 16.47 -3.96 7.51
C HIS A 743 15.48 -2.93 6.95
N PHE A 744 15.21 -1.87 7.74
CA PHE A 744 14.28 -0.80 7.38
C PHE A 744 12.88 -1.29 6.98
N GLY A 745 12.43 -2.44 7.52
CA GLY A 745 11.11 -3.02 7.27
C GLY A 745 10.90 -3.54 5.85
N LEU A 746 11.95 -4.04 5.20
CA LEU A 746 11.89 -4.71 3.90
C LEU A 746 12.43 -6.15 3.98
N ASP A 747 11.72 -7.09 3.35
CA ASP A 747 12.08 -8.52 3.34
C ASP A 747 13.10 -8.88 2.24
N GLY A 748 13.53 -10.14 2.21
CA GLY A 748 14.51 -10.63 1.24
C GLY A 748 14.13 -10.52 -0.26
N TYR A 749 12.90 -10.11 -0.60
CA TYR A 749 12.46 -9.82 -1.98
C TYR A 749 11.89 -8.39 -2.11
N MET A 750 12.34 -7.47 -1.25
CA MET A 750 11.93 -6.06 -1.27
C MET A 750 10.42 -5.89 -1.08
N TRP A 751 9.79 -6.71 -0.21
CA TRP A 751 8.41 -6.48 0.25
C TRP A 751 8.40 -5.84 1.63
N GLU A 752 7.40 -5.00 1.88
CA GLU A 752 7.14 -4.49 3.22
C GLU A 752 6.93 -5.64 4.21
N SER A 753 7.66 -5.64 5.34
CA SER A 753 7.73 -6.78 6.26
C SER A 753 7.09 -6.54 7.64
N SER A 754 6.64 -5.32 7.96
CA SER A 754 6.12 -4.97 9.30
C SER A 754 4.99 -5.86 9.79
N ARG A 755 4.08 -6.29 8.89
CA ARG A 755 2.98 -7.18 9.25
C ARG A 755 3.44 -8.59 9.59
N ARG A 756 4.42 -9.11 8.85
CA ARG A 756 5.05 -10.41 9.12
C ARG A 756 5.82 -10.38 10.44
N MET A 757 6.53 -9.28 10.70
CA MET A 757 7.22 -9.07 11.98
C MET A 757 6.24 -9.04 13.15
N ALA A 758 5.13 -8.30 13.03
CA ALA A 758 4.08 -8.28 14.04
C ALA A 758 3.50 -9.69 14.29
N GLN A 759 3.20 -10.43 13.23
CA GLN A 759 2.71 -11.79 13.35
C GLN A 759 3.73 -12.70 14.08
N PHE A 760 5.02 -12.58 13.75
CA PHE A 760 6.07 -13.29 14.46
C PHE A 760 6.10 -12.96 15.95
N PHE A 761 6.14 -11.67 16.31
CA PHE A 761 6.17 -11.25 17.72
C PHE A 761 4.93 -11.71 18.49
N LYS A 762 3.78 -11.76 17.82
CA LYS A 762 2.53 -12.29 18.39
C LYS A 762 2.64 -13.79 18.65
N GLU A 763 3.11 -14.56 17.67
CA GLU A 763 3.30 -16.01 17.76
C GLU A 763 4.40 -16.42 18.75
N ALA A 764 5.38 -15.55 18.96
CA ALA A 764 6.47 -15.69 19.90
C ALA A 764 6.12 -15.22 21.32
N GLU A 765 4.91 -14.68 21.52
CA GLU A 765 4.43 -14.13 22.80
C GLU A 765 5.39 -13.08 23.41
N VAL A 766 5.87 -12.13 22.59
CA VAL A 766 6.82 -11.10 23.03
C VAL A 766 6.11 -9.95 23.74
N ASP A 767 6.65 -9.51 24.89
CA ASP A 767 6.10 -8.42 25.71
C ASP A 767 6.95 -7.14 25.66
N VAL A 768 8.25 -7.26 25.35
CA VAL A 768 9.20 -6.16 25.14
C VAL A 768 9.97 -6.41 23.85
N ILE A 769 9.91 -5.49 22.89
CA ILE A 769 10.50 -5.62 21.56
C ILE A 769 11.54 -4.52 21.36
N ALA A 770 12.76 -4.93 21.03
CA ALA A 770 13.80 -4.08 20.49
C ALA A 770 13.92 -4.29 18.98
N MET A 771 13.82 -3.22 18.20
CA MET A 771 14.07 -3.25 16.76
C MET A 771 15.22 -2.31 16.42
N LEU A 772 16.07 -2.71 15.49
CA LEU A 772 17.21 -1.92 15.01
C LEU A 772 17.09 -1.67 13.50
N GLU A 773 17.74 -0.62 13.00
CA GLU A 773 17.57 -0.13 11.61
C GLU A 773 16.13 0.31 11.34
N THR A 774 15.65 1.23 12.19
CA THR A 774 14.25 1.69 12.23
C THR A 774 14.06 3.15 11.83
N ASP A 775 15.12 3.89 11.48
CA ASP A 775 15.01 5.29 11.03
C ASP A 775 14.52 5.36 9.57
N ASP A 776 13.21 5.23 9.42
CA ASP A 776 12.49 5.33 8.15
C ASP A 776 11.95 6.75 7.87
N HIS A 777 12.21 7.73 8.75
CA HIS A 777 11.75 9.11 8.64
C HIS A 777 12.65 9.99 7.74
N ARG A 778 13.30 9.35 6.78
CA ARG A 778 14.09 9.95 5.70
C ARG A 778 13.43 9.67 4.36
N VAL A 779 13.79 10.47 3.35
CA VAL A 779 13.29 10.26 1.97
C VAL A 779 13.62 8.85 1.47
N VAL A 780 14.82 8.34 1.79
CA VAL A 780 15.24 6.96 1.47
C VAL A 780 14.46 5.88 2.23
N GLY A 781 13.89 6.18 3.40
CA GLY A 781 12.95 5.30 4.11
C GLY A 781 11.50 5.48 3.67
N GLY A 782 11.22 6.37 2.71
CA GLY A 782 9.86 6.66 2.23
C GLY A 782 9.08 7.56 3.21
N ASN A 783 9.78 8.18 4.16
CA ASN A 783 9.24 8.92 5.30
C ASN A 783 8.14 8.13 5.99
N ARG A 784 8.44 7.01 6.63
CA ARG A 784 7.44 6.17 7.28
C ARG A 784 7.85 5.77 8.69
N ASP A 785 6.91 5.14 9.40
CA ASP A 785 7.10 4.64 10.76
C ASP A 785 6.59 3.20 10.85
N ILE A 786 7.53 2.24 10.86
CA ILE A 786 7.22 0.81 10.95
C ILE A 786 6.74 0.36 12.33
N THR A 787 6.88 1.19 13.37
CA THR A 787 6.48 0.84 14.73
C THR A 787 4.95 0.88 14.91
N GLN A 788 4.24 1.73 14.14
CA GLN A 788 2.81 1.98 14.33
C GLN A 788 1.95 0.73 14.17
N TYR A 789 2.16 -0.04 13.10
CA TYR A 789 1.39 -1.26 12.87
C TYR A 789 1.70 -2.34 13.91
N ILE A 790 2.98 -2.52 14.24
CA ILE A 790 3.45 -3.52 15.20
C ILE A 790 2.87 -3.22 16.58
N ALA A 791 3.04 -1.99 17.08
CA ALA A 791 2.51 -1.56 18.36
C ALA A 791 0.99 -1.70 18.44
N HIS A 792 0.27 -1.31 17.38
CA HIS A 792 -1.20 -1.40 17.36
C HIS A 792 -1.72 -2.84 17.29
N SER A 793 -1.13 -3.68 16.44
CA SER A 793 -1.58 -5.08 16.25
C SER A 793 -1.28 -5.97 17.45
N LEU A 794 -0.25 -5.65 18.23
CA LEU A 794 0.17 -6.37 19.43
C LEU A 794 -0.38 -5.79 20.73
N ASN A 795 -1.14 -4.70 20.68
CA ASN A 795 -1.62 -3.97 21.85
C ASN A 795 -0.47 -3.56 22.80
N MET A 796 0.56 -2.90 22.25
CA MET A 796 1.75 -2.44 22.96
C MET A 796 1.81 -0.91 22.92
N PRO A 797 1.21 -0.20 23.89
CA PRO A 797 0.98 1.25 23.81
C PRO A 797 2.23 2.09 24.12
N TYR A 798 3.27 1.49 24.72
CA TYR A 798 4.47 2.21 25.11
C TYR A 798 5.54 2.04 24.05
N VAL A 799 5.75 3.09 23.25
CA VAL A 799 6.67 3.09 22.11
C VAL A 799 7.66 4.23 22.27
N ASP A 800 8.95 3.88 22.31
CA ASP A 800 10.04 4.82 22.08
C ASP A 800 10.62 4.54 20.70
N ILE A 801 10.40 5.46 19.76
CA ILE A 801 10.89 5.35 18.37
C ILE A 801 12.39 5.65 18.22
N GLY A 802 13.06 5.98 19.32
CA GLY A 802 14.49 6.27 19.36
C GLY A 802 14.87 7.67 18.86
N PRO A 803 16.17 7.92 18.65
CA PRO A 803 16.65 9.22 18.22
C PRO A 803 16.09 9.60 16.84
N GLY A 804 15.61 10.83 16.70
CA GLY A 804 15.07 11.34 15.44
C GLY A 804 16.10 11.43 14.30
N PRO A 805 15.67 11.58 13.04
CA PRO A 805 16.55 11.55 11.87
C PRO A 805 17.61 12.67 11.86
N GLN A 806 17.38 13.79 12.54
CA GLN A 806 18.37 14.85 12.72
C GLN A 806 19.59 14.43 13.57
N LYS A 807 19.50 13.30 14.28
CA LYS A 807 20.59 12.73 15.08
C LYS A 807 21.51 11.80 14.26
N ASN A 808 21.22 11.57 12.98
CA ASN A 808 22.10 10.89 12.01
C ASN A 808 22.49 9.46 12.40
N THR A 809 21.55 8.67 12.90
CA THR A 809 21.72 7.24 13.21
C THR A 809 20.83 6.38 12.29
N TRP A 810 21.07 5.08 12.23
CA TRP A 810 20.17 4.13 11.55
C TRP A 810 18.87 3.81 12.31
N GLY A 811 18.75 4.34 13.54
CA GLY A 811 17.57 4.18 14.36
C GLY A 811 17.55 2.90 15.19
N ALA A 812 16.88 2.99 16.33
CA ALA A 812 16.52 1.88 17.19
C ALA A 812 15.15 2.20 17.78
N ALA A 813 14.33 1.19 18.03
CA ALA A 813 13.01 1.36 18.64
C ALA A 813 12.80 0.37 19.78
N LEU A 814 12.13 0.83 20.84
CA LEU A 814 11.68 0.03 21.96
C LEU A 814 10.15 0.07 22.02
N ILE A 815 9.51 -1.08 21.87
CA ILE A 815 8.05 -1.24 21.97
C ILE A 815 7.77 -2.15 23.19
N SER A 816 6.87 -1.74 24.07
CA SER A 816 6.64 -2.42 25.34
C SER A 816 5.15 -2.48 25.70
N LYS A 817 4.75 -3.62 26.29
CA LYS A 817 3.47 -3.72 27.00
C LYS A 817 3.51 -3.08 28.38
N PHE A 818 4.69 -3.00 28.97
CA PHE A 818 4.94 -2.39 30.28
C PHE A 818 5.19 -0.88 30.15
N PRO A 819 4.72 -0.06 31.10
CA PRO A 819 4.95 1.38 31.08
C PRO A 819 6.44 1.73 31.05
N ILE A 820 6.86 2.56 30.09
CA ILE A 820 8.17 3.21 30.09
C ILE A 820 8.10 4.41 31.05
N LEU A 821 8.79 4.31 32.18
CA LEU A 821 8.82 5.37 33.19
C LEU A 821 9.71 6.54 32.76
N ARG A 822 10.86 6.20 32.16
CA ARG A 822 11.87 7.14 31.69
C ARG A 822 12.66 6.47 30.57
N SER A 823 13.06 7.26 29.57
CA SER A 823 14.04 6.83 28.58
C SER A 823 14.93 7.98 28.12
N SER A 824 16.17 7.65 27.78
CA SER A 824 17.15 8.58 27.23
C SER A 824 17.82 7.97 26.00
N HIS A 825 18.16 8.82 25.03
CA HIS A 825 18.87 8.42 23.82
C HIS A 825 20.33 8.83 23.90
N HIS A 826 21.22 7.90 23.58
CA HIS A 826 22.66 8.09 23.59
C HIS A 826 23.20 7.89 22.17
N LEU A 827 23.96 8.87 21.70
CA LEU A 827 24.73 8.75 20.45
C LEU A 827 26.12 8.26 20.85
N LEU A 828 26.41 7.01 20.52
CA LEU A 828 27.62 6.35 21.00
C LEU A 828 28.87 6.90 20.27
N PRO A 829 30.06 6.92 20.92
CA PRO A 829 31.26 7.51 20.32
C PRO A 829 31.64 6.83 19.00
N SER A 830 31.91 7.63 17.97
CA SER A 830 32.24 7.12 16.63
C SER A 830 33.27 8.04 15.96
N PRO A 831 34.58 7.82 16.16
CA PRO A 831 35.58 8.67 15.53
C PRO A 831 35.66 8.48 14.00
N ASN A 832 35.45 7.27 13.47
CA ASN A 832 35.71 6.96 12.06
C ASN A 832 34.49 6.46 11.29
N GLY A 833 33.69 5.61 11.92
CA GLY A 833 32.60 4.85 11.33
C GLY A 833 31.23 5.48 11.56
N GLU A 834 30.21 4.63 11.60
CA GLU A 834 28.82 5.05 11.76
C GLU A 834 28.47 5.48 13.19
N LEU A 835 27.53 6.42 13.29
CA LEU A 835 27.04 6.89 14.58
C LEU A 835 25.94 5.94 15.08
N ALA A 836 26.29 5.21 16.15
CA ALA A 836 25.46 4.17 16.74
C ALA A 836 24.44 4.74 17.75
N PRO A 837 23.13 4.38 17.65
CA PRO A 837 22.13 4.76 18.63
C PRO A 837 22.10 3.77 19.81
N ALA A 838 21.80 4.28 21.00
CA ALA A 838 21.34 3.49 22.13
C ALA A 838 20.15 4.14 22.87
N ILE A 839 19.15 3.34 23.22
CA ILE A 839 18.05 3.71 24.10
C ILE A 839 18.33 3.10 25.48
N TYR A 840 18.37 3.93 26.51
CA TYR A 840 18.35 3.48 27.90
C TYR A 840 16.96 3.78 28.46
N ALA A 841 16.17 2.75 28.76
CA ALA A 841 14.82 2.91 29.29
C ALA A 841 14.65 2.20 30.63
N THR A 842 13.79 2.72 31.51
CA THR A 842 13.33 2.01 32.71
C THR A 842 11.84 1.69 32.54
N LEU A 843 11.50 0.40 32.64
CA LEU A 843 10.13 -0.11 32.59
C LEU A 843 9.61 -0.42 34.00
N ASP A 844 8.30 -0.22 34.23
CA ASP A 844 7.58 -0.77 35.40
C ASP A 844 7.06 -2.18 35.06
N VAL A 845 7.81 -3.22 35.44
CA VAL A 845 7.49 -4.62 35.16
C VAL A 845 6.98 -5.27 36.44
N TYR A 846 5.66 -5.43 36.54
CA TYR A 846 4.98 -5.99 37.73
C TYR A 846 5.35 -5.29 39.05
N GLY A 847 5.56 -3.96 39.03
CA GLY A 847 5.96 -3.18 40.20
C GLY A 847 7.46 -3.11 40.47
N THR A 848 8.26 -3.79 39.66
CA THR A 848 9.73 -3.75 39.74
C THR A 848 10.25 -2.91 38.59
N GLU A 849 11.09 -1.92 38.91
CA GLU A 849 11.78 -1.15 37.87
C GLU A 849 12.86 -2.03 37.19
N VAL A 850 12.71 -2.26 35.89
CA VAL A 850 13.67 -3.02 35.07
C VAL A 850 14.26 -2.08 34.02
N ASP A 851 15.58 -1.98 33.97
CA ASP A 851 16.25 -1.21 32.93
C ASP A 851 16.38 -2.05 31.64
N VAL A 852 16.03 -1.46 30.51
CA VAL A 852 16.14 -2.08 29.19
C VAL A 852 17.01 -1.18 28.33
N VAL A 853 18.15 -1.72 27.88
CA VAL A 853 19.11 -1.02 27.03
C VAL A 853 19.05 -1.62 25.64
N VAL A 854 18.66 -0.81 24.65
CA VAL A 854 18.63 -1.19 23.23
C VAL A 854 19.77 -0.49 22.51
N ALA A 855 20.62 -1.21 21.78
CA ALA A 855 21.77 -0.58 21.11
C ALA A 855 22.12 -1.22 19.76
N HIS A 856 22.62 -0.40 18.84
CA HIS A 856 23.16 -0.86 17.56
C HIS A 856 24.57 -0.33 17.34
N ASN A 857 25.58 -1.15 17.63
CA ASN A 857 26.98 -0.80 17.41
C ASN A 857 27.32 -0.72 15.92
N GLY A 858 28.42 -0.03 15.65
CA GLY A 858 29.06 0.09 14.34
C GLY A 858 29.53 -1.23 13.76
N GLN A 859 29.92 -1.16 12.50
CA GLN A 859 30.25 -2.31 11.67
C GLN A 859 31.63 -2.90 11.97
N GLU A 860 31.95 -4.02 11.32
CA GLU A 860 33.19 -4.76 11.57
C GLU A 860 34.43 -3.94 11.18
N GLU A 861 34.30 -3.14 10.13
CA GLU A 861 35.32 -2.34 9.47
C GLU A 861 35.93 -1.26 10.37
N ASP A 862 35.20 -0.81 11.40
CA ASP A 862 35.61 0.24 12.33
C ASP A 862 35.80 -0.33 13.76
N PRO A 863 36.89 -1.06 14.03
CA PRO A 863 37.09 -1.75 15.31
C PRO A 863 37.24 -0.79 16.50
N LEU A 864 37.83 0.40 16.29
CA LEU A 864 37.97 1.41 17.34
C LEU A 864 36.60 1.94 17.79
N ASP A 865 35.70 2.15 16.83
CA ASP A 865 34.36 2.67 17.08
C ASP A 865 33.59 1.63 17.88
N ARG A 866 33.60 0.35 17.47
CA ARG A 866 33.01 -0.74 18.25
C ARG A 866 33.56 -0.84 19.67
N GLU A 867 34.87 -0.67 19.85
CA GLU A 867 35.50 -0.66 21.18
C GLU A 867 34.96 0.48 22.07
N LEU A 868 34.93 1.71 21.55
CA LEU A 868 34.49 2.89 22.29
C LEU A 868 32.99 2.85 22.59
N GLN A 869 32.18 2.43 21.63
CA GLN A 869 30.74 2.25 21.79
C GLN A 869 30.44 1.21 22.86
N SER A 870 31.14 0.07 22.84
CA SER A 870 30.96 -1.01 23.83
C SER A 870 31.43 -0.61 25.22
N LYS A 871 32.51 0.18 25.34
CA LYS A 871 32.94 0.77 26.62
C LYS A 871 31.89 1.68 27.21
N GLU A 872 31.28 2.52 26.38
CA GLU A 872 30.22 3.44 26.82
C GLU A 872 28.95 2.67 27.23
N LEU A 873 28.55 1.65 26.47
CA LEU A 873 27.45 0.76 26.86
C LEU A 873 27.72 0.02 28.18
N GLY A 874 28.94 -0.49 28.35
CA GLY A 874 29.38 -1.10 29.61
C GLY A 874 29.29 -0.12 30.78
N ARG A 875 29.72 1.14 30.59
CA ARG A 875 29.58 2.21 31.59
C ARG A 875 28.11 2.47 31.93
N LEU A 876 27.25 2.67 30.93
CA LEU A 876 25.82 2.94 31.11
C LEU A 876 25.12 1.82 31.90
N MET A 877 25.39 0.56 31.56
CA MET A 877 24.84 -0.58 32.29
C MET A 877 25.41 -0.70 33.70
N ARG A 878 26.71 -0.44 33.90
CA ARG A 878 27.34 -0.51 35.22
C ARG A 878 26.78 0.53 36.20
N GLU A 879 26.43 1.72 35.73
CA GLU A 879 25.96 2.82 36.58
C GLU A 879 24.66 2.52 37.33
N SER A 880 23.81 1.66 36.78
CA SER A 880 22.58 1.21 37.44
C SER A 880 22.75 -0.05 38.26
N TRP A 881 23.95 -0.62 38.37
CA TRP A 881 24.18 -1.82 39.19
C TRP A 881 23.83 -1.55 40.67
N PRO A 882 23.12 -2.46 41.37
CA PRO A 882 22.71 -3.82 40.98
C PRO A 882 21.26 -3.95 40.47
N LYS A 883 20.67 -2.90 39.91
CA LYS A 883 19.27 -2.91 39.45
C LYS A 883 19.04 -3.98 38.36
N PRO A 884 17.86 -4.65 38.33
CA PRO A 884 17.50 -5.54 37.23
C PRO A 884 17.64 -4.86 35.86
N THR A 885 18.34 -5.52 34.94
CA THR A 885 18.64 -4.93 33.62
C THR A 885 18.63 -5.99 32.54
N VAL A 886 18.10 -5.64 31.36
CA VAL A 886 18.19 -6.42 30.12
C VAL A 886 18.86 -5.56 29.06
N PHE A 887 19.92 -6.08 28.45
CA PHE A 887 20.54 -5.51 27.27
C PHE A 887 20.08 -6.28 26.04
N LEU A 888 19.62 -5.55 25.04
CA LEU A 888 19.18 -6.02 23.73
C LEU A 888 20.00 -5.27 22.70
N GLY A 889 21.14 -5.82 22.27
CA GLY A 889 22.02 -5.07 21.36
C GLY A 889 22.68 -5.87 20.25
N TYR A 890 23.02 -5.12 19.21
CA TYR A 890 23.83 -5.55 18.07
C TYR A 890 25.27 -5.11 18.29
N LEU A 891 26.20 -6.06 18.44
CA LEU A 891 27.58 -5.81 18.89
C LEU A 891 28.64 -6.14 17.84
N VAL A 892 28.35 -7.02 16.88
CA VAL A 892 29.32 -7.52 15.88
C VAL A 892 30.55 -8.11 16.56
N THR A 893 30.40 -9.25 17.24
CA THR A 893 31.49 -9.94 17.95
C THR A 893 31.17 -11.42 18.05
N THR A 894 32.15 -12.28 18.31
CA THR A 894 31.88 -13.65 18.77
C THR A 894 31.71 -13.68 20.30
N PRO A 895 30.99 -14.66 20.86
CA PRO A 895 31.00 -14.92 22.29
C PRO A 895 32.43 -15.16 22.79
N HIS A 896 32.72 -14.71 24.02
CA HIS A 896 34.02 -14.81 24.70
C HIS A 896 35.19 -14.08 24.02
N ALA A 897 34.94 -13.26 22.99
CA ALA A 897 36.00 -12.51 22.33
C ALA A 897 36.78 -11.63 23.33
N GLU A 898 38.10 -11.68 23.23
CA GLU A 898 38.99 -10.92 24.11
C GLU A 898 38.97 -9.42 23.78
N ARG A 899 39.28 -8.59 24.79
CA ARG A 899 39.46 -7.15 24.59
C ARG A 899 40.55 -6.91 23.52
N PRO A 900 40.38 -5.93 22.61
CA PRO A 900 39.40 -4.84 22.62
C PRO A 900 38.03 -5.16 21.98
N ALA A 901 37.74 -6.42 21.63
CA ALA A 901 36.45 -6.77 21.05
C ALA A 901 35.28 -6.46 22.01
N PRO A 902 34.07 -6.16 21.48
CA PRO A 902 32.90 -5.74 22.26
C PRO A 902 32.51 -6.64 23.44
N TYR A 903 32.59 -7.96 23.28
CA TYR A 903 31.96 -8.93 24.19
C TYR A 903 32.31 -8.72 25.67
N LYS A 904 33.61 -8.75 26.03
CA LYS A 904 34.02 -8.57 27.43
C LYS A 904 33.77 -7.17 27.98
N LEU A 905 33.69 -6.16 27.14
CA LEU A 905 33.40 -4.78 27.55
C LEU A 905 31.94 -4.66 28.02
N VAL A 906 31.00 -5.29 27.31
CA VAL A 906 29.59 -5.24 27.74
C VAL A 906 29.24 -6.26 28.83
N VAL A 907 29.90 -7.42 28.84
CA VAL A 907 29.67 -8.49 29.84
C VAL A 907 30.39 -8.18 31.16
N ASP A 908 31.72 -8.15 31.16
CA ASP A 908 32.50 -7.94 32.38
C ASP A 908 32.37 -6.49 32.85
N ASP A 909 32.56 -5.53 31.93
CA ASP A 909 32.55 -4.13 32.34
C ASP A 909 31.12 -3.67 32.66
N GLY A 910 30.12 -4.11 31.89
CA GLY A 910 28.71 -3.85 32.19
C GLY A 910 28.13 -4.59 33.41
N LYS A 911 28.85 -5.56 33.98
CA LYS A 911 28.35 -6.46 35.03
C LYS A 911 27.05 -7.16 34.60
N MET A 912 27.09 -7.78 33.42
CA MET A 912 25.95 -8.45 32.80
C MET A 912 26.23 -9.94 32.59
N LEU A 913 25.18 -10.75 32.60
CA LEU A 913 25.23 -12.16 32.27
C LEU A 913 24.80 -12.37 30.83
N ASP A 914 25.54 -13.17 30.08
CA ASP A 914 25.11 -13.60 28.74
C ASP A 914 23.94 -14.57 28.86
N ILE A 915 22.89 -14.35 28.05
CA ILE A 915 21.75 -15.26 27.99
C ILE A 915 22.13 -16.70 27.62
N SER A 916 23.16 -16.91 26.80
CA SER A 916 23.57 -18.26 26.37
C SER A 916 25.06 -18.31 26.00
N PRO A 917 25.99 -18.27 26.97
CA PRO A 917 27.42 -18.19 26.70
C PRO A 917 27.97 -19.39 25.90
N LYS A 918 27.26 -20.52 25.88
CA LYS A 918 27.64 -21.72 25.12
C LYS A 918 27.20 -21.69 23.65
N ASP A 919 26.32 -20.77 23.29
CA ASP A 919 25.91 -20.60 21.89
C ASP A 919 26.96 -19.78 21.13
N LEU A 920 27.95 -20.50 20.59
CA LEU A 920 29.13 -19.97 19.90
C LEU A 920 28.84 -19.50 18.46
N ASP A 921 27.63 -19.76 17.95
CA ASP A 921 27.21 -19.46 16.58
C ASP A 921 26.62 -18.03 16.44
N ARG A 922 26.61 -17.25 17.53
CA ARG A 922 26.16 -15.86 17.53
C ARG A 922 27.27 -14.93 17.03
N TRP A 923 26.87 -13.91 16.28
CA TRP A 923 27.78 -12.90 15.71
C TRP A 923 27.28 -11.47 15.92
N CYS A 924 26.04 -11.18 15.51
CA CYS A 924 25.53 -9.81 15.51
C CYS A 924 24.80 -9.44 16.81
N GLN A 925 23.76 -10.20 17.17
CA GLN A 925 22.81 -9.82 18.21
C GLN A 925 23.05 -10.56 19.52
N TYR A 926 22.81 -9.87 20.63
CA TYR A 926 23.03 -10.35 21.98
C TYR A 926 21.90 -9.92 22.91
N ILE A 927 21.50 -10.85 23.77
CA ILE A 927 20.69 -10.56 24.95
C ILE A 927 21.59 -10.80 26.16
N LEU A 928 21.78 -9.77 26.98
CA LEU A 928 22.44 -9.89 28.29
C LEU A 928 21.45 -9.48 29.38
N TYR A 929 21.61 -10.00 30.59
CA TYR A 929 20.68 -9.73 31.68
C TYR A 929 21.37 -9.74 33.04
N ARG A 930 20.72 -9.16 34.06
CA ARG A 930 21.07 -9.28 35.47
C ARG A 930 19.85 -9.01 36.35
N GLY A 931 19.87 -9.43 37.61
CA GLY A 931 18.77 -9.20 38.55
C GLY A 931 17.42 -9.80 38.14
N LEU A 932 17.42 -10.72 37.16
CA LEU A 932 16.25 -11.39 36.59
C LEU A 932 16.52 -12.89 36.48
N HIS A 933 15.47 -13.70 36.54
CA HIS A 933 15.61 -15.14 36.37
C HIS A 933 15.37 -15.53 34.91
N ARG A 934 16.43 -15.92 34.20
CA ARG A 934 16.31 -16.48 32.84
C ARG A 934 15.67 -17.86 32.90
N ILE A 935 14.60 -18.07 32.14
CA ILE A 935 13.95 -19.38 31.99
C ILE A 935 14.02 -19.95 30.57
N GLY A 936 14.28 -19.12 29.56
CA GLY A 936 14.33 -19.57 28.18
C GLY A 936 15.18 -18.67 27.29
N TYR A 937 15.78 -19.29 26.27
CA TYR A 937 16.43 -18.61 25.15
C TYR A 937 16.05 -19.31 23.85
N ALA A 938 15.68 -18.53 22.84
CA ALA A 938 15.40 -19.03 21.50
C ALA A 938 15.99 -18.07 20.46
N ARG A 939 16.50 -18.63 19.36
CA ARG A 939 16.86 -17.87 18.17
C ARG A 939 16.18 -18.42 16.93
N LEU A 940 15.78 -17.51 16.05
CA LEU A 940 15.20 -17.82 14.77
C LEU A 940 16.27 -17.75 13.70
N SER A 941 16.67 -18.92 13.18
CA SER A 941 17.56 -19.01 12.02
C SER A 941 16.91 -18.39 10.78
N ARG A 942 17.71 -17.92 9.81
CA ARG A 942 17.32 -17.38 8.48
C ARG A 942 16.52 -18.36 7.58
N GLY A 943 15.56 -19.10 8.12
CA GLY A 943 14.89 -20.24 7.48
C GLY A 943 13.63 -19.91 6.67
N SER A 944 13.17 -18.65 6.63
CA SER A 944 12.03 -18.28 5.78
C SER A 944 12.49 -17.93 4.36
N ASN A 945 11.71 -18.31 3.35
CA ASN A 945 11.93 -17.95 1.95
C ASN A 945 10.67 -17.22 1.40
N PRO A 946 10.71 -15.89 1.20
CA PRO A 946 11.82 -14.99 1.54
C PRO A 946 12.01 -14.82 3.04
N SER A 947 13.24 -14.49 3.44
CA SER A 947 13.54 -14.12 4.81
C SER A 947 12.75 -12.87 5.19
N VAL A 948 12.23 -12.80 6.42
CA VAL A 948 11.50 -11.61 6.91
C VAL A 948 12.42 -10.37 6.97
N THR A 949 13.69 -10.61 7.27
CA THR A 949 14.83 -9.67 7.29
C THR A 949 16.10 -10.49 7.02
N ASP A 950 17.22 -9.81 6.78
CA ASP A 950 18.58 -10.34 6.65
C ASP A 950 19.20 -10.87 7.97
N SER A 951 18.60 -10.58 9.13
CA SER A 951 19.13 -10.97 10.45
C SER A 951 18.26 -12.01 11.19
N GLU A 952 18.86 -12.69 12.17
CA GLU A 952 18.17 -13.64 13.04
C GLU A 952 17.41 -12.93 14.17
N ALA A 953 16.21 -13.35 14.52
CA ALA A 953 15.53 -12.85 15.71
C ALA A 953 16.02 -13.60 16.96
N GLN A 954 16.25 -12.91 18.08
CA GLN A 954 16.57 -13.54 19.36
C GLN A 954 15.55 -13.20 20.44
N LEU A 955 15.22 -14.20 21.27
CA LEU A 955 14.20 -14.10 22.32
C LEU A 955 14.76 -14.59 23.66
N GLY A 956 14.52 -13.83 24.72
CA GLY A 956 14.81 -14.19 26.09
C GLY A 956 13.56 -14.13 26.96
N LYS A 957 13.35 -15.13 27.80
CA LYS A 957 12.19 -15.20 28.70
C LYS A 957 12.65 -15.12 30.15
N PHE A 958 12.06 -14.21 30.92
CA PHE A 958 12.52 -13.84 32.26
C PHE A 958 11.39 -13.82 33.30
N VAL A 959 11.67 -14.30 34.52
CA VAL A 959 10.82 -14.09 35.71
C VAL A 959 11.32 -12.88 36.49
N VAL A 960 10.40 -12.01 36.88
CA VAL A 960 10.71 -10.77 37.62
C VAL A 960 10.62 -10.98 39.14
N PRO A 961 11.63 -10.55 39.93
CA PRO A 961 11.59 -10.59 41.39
C PRO A 961 10.47 -9.74 42.01
N LEU A 962 10.05 -10.05 43.24
CA LEU A 962 9.00 -9.32 44.00
C LEU A 962 9.33 -7.83 44.21
N PRO A 963 8.32 -6.92 44.20
CA PRO A 963 8.53 -5.51 44.47
C PRO A 963 8.86 -5.27 45.95
N ARG A 964 9.59 -4.18 46.27
CA ARG A 964 10.07 -3.83 47.62
C ARG A 964 9.05 -3.11 48.52
N ALA A 965 7.92 -2.59 48.00
CA ALA A 965 6.86 -1.93 48.77
C ALA A 965 5.61 -1.57 47.94
N ASN A 966 4.51 -1.26 48.65
CA ASN A 966 3.09 -1.12 48.28
C ASN A 966 2.69 -0.58 46.88
N LYS A 967 1.65 -1.24 46.31
CA LYS A 967 0.89 -0.99 45.07
C LYS A 967 1.59 -0.19 43.97
N SER A 968 2.01 -0.91 42.92
CA SER A 968 2.65 -0.34 41.72
C SER A 968 1.76 0.61 40.91
N SER A 969 2.38 1.41 40.06
CA SER A 969 1.67 2.27 39.10
C SER A 969 0.84 1.43 38.12
N TYR A 970 1.38 0.29 37.68
CA TYR A 970 0.69 -0.72 36.89
C TYR A 970 -0.55 -1.28 37.60
N THR A 971 -0.46 -1.62 38.89
CA THR A 971 -1.60 -2.12 39.69
C THR A 971 -2.69 -1.05 39.75
N ARG A 972 -2.33 0.23 39.91
CA ARG A 972 -3.29 1.35 39.90
C ARG A 972 -3.91 1.60 38.53
N SER A 973 -3.14 1.50 37.45
CA SER A 973 -3.63 1.64 36.08
C SER A 973 -4.52 0.47 35.64
N ALA A 974 -4.19 -0.76 36.06
CA ALA A 974 -5.01 -1.95 35.83
C ALA A 974 -6.30 -1.92 36.67
N GLU A 975 -6.23 -1.47 37.93
CA GLU A 975 -7.41 -1.23 38.79
C GLU A 975 -8.30 -0.10 38.22
N ALA A 976 -7.71 0.99 37.71
CA ALA A 976 -8.44 2.09 37.07
C ALA A 976 -9.07 1.67 35.73
N ALA A 977 -8.38 0.85 34.92
CA ALA A 977 -8.93 0.28 33.70
C ALA A 977 -10.10 -0.68 33.99
N LYS A 978 -9.99 -1.50 35.04
CA LYS A 978 -11.10 -2.31 35.59
C LYS A 978 -12.30 -1.44 35.97
N ALA A 979 -12.06 -0.36 36.73
CA ALA A 979 -13.12 0.55 37.17
C ALA A 979 -13.81 1.26 35.98
N ALA A 980 -13.03 1.68 34.99
CA ALA A 980 -13.55 2.30 33.76
C ALA A 980 -14.37 1.31 32.93
N PHE A 981 -13.96 0.03 32.85
CA PHE A 981 -14.68 -1.01 32.12
C PHE A 981 -15.98 -1.42 32.83
N ALA A 982 -15.95 -1.53 34.16
CA ALA A 982 -17.14 -1.79 34.99
C ALA A 982 -18.18 -0.67 34.85
N MET A 983 -17.76 0.60 34.91
CA MET A 983 -18.64 1.75 34.66
C MET A 983 -19.26 1.75 33.25
N GLN A 984 -18.53 1.23 32.26
CA GLN A 984 -19.01 1.13 30.88
C GLN A 984 -20.02 -0.01 30.67
N GLN A 985 -19.95 -1.08 31.49
CA GLN A 985 -20.95 -2.15 31.53
C GLN A 985 -22.19 -1.76 32.33
N GLU A 986 -22.03 -1.08 33.47
CA GLU A 986 -23.17 -0.55 34.25
C GLU A 986 -23.98 0.49 33.45
N GLY A 987 -23.32 1.29 32.61
CA GLY A 987 -24.00 2.19 31.67
C GLY A 987 -24.72 1.50 30.50
N ARG A 988 -24.47 0.21 30.24
CA ARG A 988 -25.16 -0.61 29.22
C ARG A 988 -26.25 -1.50 29.80
N ASN A 989 -26.14 -1.90 31.08
CA ASN A 989 -27.12 -2.74 31.76
C ASN A 989 -28.31 -1.98 32.35
N ALA A 990 -28.38 -0.66 32.18
CA ALA A 990 -29.57 0.14 32.55
C ALA A 990 -30.78 -0.06 31.62
N THR A 991 -30.70 -0.94 30.61
CA THR A 991 -31.82 -1.31 29.73
C THR A 991 -31.79 -2.78 29.32
N SER A 992 -31.97 -3.70 30.28
CA SER A 992 -32.63 -5.00 30.06
C SER A 992 -32.72 -5.77 31.37
N THR A 993 -33.92 -5.79 31.95
CA THR A 993 -34.38 -6.84 32.86
C THR A 993 -34.60 -8.13 32.08
N GLU A 994 -33.97 -9.23 32.50
CA GLU A 994 -34.56 -10.58 32.65
C GLU A 994 -33.43 -11.60 32.92
N ASP A 995 -33.36 -12.00 34.19
CA ASP A 995 -33.20 -13.34 34.79
C ASP A 995 -32.40 -14.49 34.12
N GLU A 996 -31.61 -15.10 35.02
CA GLU A 996 -31.23 -16.51 35.18
C GLU A 996 -29.89 -17.04 34.58
N ASP A 997 -29.05 -17.50 35.53
CA ASP A 997 -28.02 -18.56 35.42
C ASP A 997 -26.65 -18.29 34.74
N GLU A 998 -25.99 -17.16 35.03
CA GLU A 998 -24.54 -17.00 34.76
C GLU A 998 -23.67 -16.65 35.98
N GLU A 999 -24.22 -16.65 37.20
CA GLU A 999 -23.53 -16.20 38.42
C GLU A 999 -22.40 -17.14 38.93
N GLN A 1000 -22.15 -18.28 38.26
CA GLN A 1000 -21.03 -19.19 38.57
C GLN A 1000 -19.95 -19.28 37.49
N LYS A 1001 -20.04 -18.52 36.39
CA LYS A 1001 -18.98 -18.45 35.36
C LYS A 1001 -18.20 -17.14 35.33
N GLU A 1002 -18.74 -16.04 35.84
CA GLU A 1002 -18.08 -14.73 35.78
C GLU A 1002 -17.07 -14.45 36.91
N GLU A 1003 -17.00 -15.28 37.95
CA GLU A 1003 -16.02 -15.11 39.05
C GLU A 1003 -14.59 -15.61 38.74
N LYS A 1004 -14.33 -16.13 37.53
CA LYS A 1004 -13.00 -16.61 37.09
C LYS A 1004 -12.21 -15.67 36.18
N ALA A 1005 -12.73 -14.50 35.84
CA ALA A 1005 -11.98 -13.52 35.04
C ALA A 1005 -11.31 -12.48 35.95
N LEU A 1006 -9.97 -12.53 36.01
CA LEU A 1006 -9.10 -11.52 36.63
C LEU A 1006 -9.11 -11.43 38.17
N ARG A 1007 -9.18 -12.58 38.88
CA ARG A 1007 -8.43 -12.73 40.13
C ARG A 1007 -6.97 -12.94 39.72
N ILE A 1008 -6.05 -12.06 40.13
CA ILE A 1008 -4.65 -12.47 40.25
C ILE A 1008 -4.71 -13.57 41.32
N PRO A 1009 -4.51 -14.86 40.99
CA PRO A 1009 -4.50 -15.88 42.02
C PRO A 1009 -3.36 -15.54 43.01
N PRO A 1010 -3.47 -15.89 44.30
CA PRO A 1010 -2.29 -15.88 45.14
C PRO A 1010 -1.22 -16.69 44.42
N ILE A 1011 -0.05 -16.09 44.28
CA ILE A 1011 1.14 -16.68 43.69
C ILE A 1011 1.19 -18.14 44.17
N PRO A 1012 1.33 -19.17 43.31
CA PRO A 1012 1.69 -20.51 43.76
C PRO A 1012 3.17 -20.45 44.17
N LEU A 1013 3.44 -19.64 45.20
CA LEU A 1013 4.73 -19.40 45.80
C LEU A 1013 5.14 -20.71 46.45
N GLU A 1014 4.20 -21.44 47.07
CA GLU A 1014 4.48 -22.74 47.68
C GLU A 1014 5.01 -23.77 46.69
N ASP A 1015 4.47 -23.92 45.48
CA ASP A 1015 4.97 -24.92 44.51
C ASP A 1015 6.32 -24.52 43.89
N TYR A 1016 6.54 -23.23 43.61
CA TYR A 1016 7.80 -22.74 43.03
C TYR A 1016 8.92 -22.62 44.07
N VAL A 1017 8.61 -22.11 45.27
CA VAL A 1017 9.53 -22.00 46.42
C VAL A 1017 9.81 -23.38 47.00
N SER A 1018 8.83 -24.28 47.13
CA SER A 1018 9.12 -25.66 47.53
C SER A 1018 10.02 -26.37 46.50
N HIS A 1019 9.88 -26.11 45.20
CA HIS A 1019 10.79 -26.67 44.20
C HIS A 1019 12.22 -26.08 44.28
N LEU A 1020 12.35 -24.79 44.58
CA LEU A 1020 13.63 -24.10 44.79
C LEU A 1020 14.31 -24.49 46.12
N HIS A 1021 13.55 -24.70 47.19
CA HIS A 1021 14.07 -25.03 48.53
C HIS A 1021 14.20 -26.54 48.79
N ALA A 1022 13.43 -27.40 48.11
CA ALA A 1022 13.53 -28.86 48.22
C ALA A 1022 14.54 -29.47 47.25
N SER A 1023 15.15 -28.67 46.36
CA SER A 1023 16.28 -29.10 45.55
C SER A 1023 17.56 -28.95 46.38
N PRO A 1024 18.16 -30.04 46.89
CA PRO A 1024 19.44 -29.93 47.59
C PRO A 1024 20.48 -29.31 46.64
N ALA A 1025 21.38 -28.47 47.16
CA ALA A 1025 22.58 -28.10 46.43
C ALA A 1025 23.30 -29.39 46.01
N PRO A 1026 23.69 -29.55 44.73
CA PRO A 1026 24.40 -30.74 44.32
C PRO A 1026 25.68 -30.85 45.15
N LEU A 1027 25.82 -31.97 45.86
CA LEU A 1027 27.04 -32.31 46.61
C LEU A 1027 28.20 -32.69 45.68
N ASP A 1028 27.97 -32.69 44.37
CA ASP A 1028 28.92 -33.09 43.36
C ASP A 1028 28.98 -32.02 42.26
N THR A 1029 30.15 -31.39 42.11
CA THR A 1029 30.43 -30.28 41.19
C THR A 1029 30.26 -30.64 39.72
N ASP A 1030 30.06 -31.93 39.41
CA ASP A 1030 29.94 -32.47 38.05
C ASP A 1030 28.52 -32.97 37.69
N SER A 1031 27.51 -32.79 38.55
CA SER A 1031 26.13 -33.25 38.29
C SER A 1031 25.17 -32.10 37.94
N THR A 1032 25.04 -31.84 36.64
CA THR A 1032 24.07 -30.91 36.03
C THR A 1032 22.66 -31.51 36.09
N VAL A 1033 21.93 -31.26 37.19
CA VAL A 1033 20.56 -31.77 37.33
C VAL A 1033 19.58 -30.97 36.45
N TRP A 1034 19.29 -31.60 35.33
CA TRP A 1034 18.11 -31.54 34.47
C TRP A 1034 16.78 -31.27 35.21
N THR A 1035 16.04 -30.22 34.81
CA THR A 1035 14.58 -30.28 34.81
C THR A 1035 14.11 -30.60 33.38
N PRO A 1036 13.58 -31.79 33.11
CA PRO A 1036 12.94 -32.11 31.84
C PRO A 1036 11.90 -31.06 31.48
N GLU A 1037 11.83 -30.68 30.21
CA GLU A 1037 10.74 -29.85 29.70
C GLU A 1037 9.37 -30.42 30.10
N ARG A 1038 9.21 -31.75 30.20
CA ARG A 1038 7.99 -32.42 30.70
C ARG A 1038 7.53 -31.99 32.10
N TYR A 1039 8.40 -31.37 32.90
CA TYR A 1039 8.17 -31.00 34.29
C TYR A 1039 8.20 -29.47 34.50
N MET A 1040 8.50 -28.67 33.46
CA MET A 1040 8.19 -27.23 33.49
C MET A 1040 6.70 -27.01 33.20
N PRO A 1041 5.99 -26.21 34.03
CA PRO A 1041 4.67 -25.69 33.71
C PRO A 1041 4.59 -25.18 32.27
N PRO A 1042 3.48 -25.42 31.54
CA PRO A 1042 3.31 -24.93 30.17
C PRO A 1042 3.57 -23.43 30.01
N SER A 1043 3.25 -22.62 31.03
CA SER A 1043 3.48 -21.16 31.03
C SER A 1043 4.96 -20.74 31.05
N LEU A 1044 5.87 -21.61 31.50
CA LEU A 1044 7.31 -21.35 31.49
C LEU A 1044 7.97 -21.71 30.14
N ARG A 1045 7.28 -22.45 29.27
CA ARG A 1045 7.82 -22.84 27.96
C ARG A 1045 7.60 -21.73 26.94
N PHE A 1046 8.40 -21.71 25.88
CA PHE A 1046 7.98 -21.06 24.63
C PHE A 1046 6.74 -21.77 24.05
N PRO A 1047 5.98 -21.12 23.15
CA PRO A 1047 4.86 -21.75 22.46
C PRO A 1047 5.25 -23.07 21.81
N ALA A 1048 4.41 -24.11 21.92
CA ALA A 1048 4.72 -25.48 21.51
C ALA A 1048 5.21 -25.61 20.05
N GLN A 1049 4.72 -24.73 19.18
CA GLN A 1049 5.07 -24.65 17.77
C GLN A 1049 6.60 -24.41 17.55
N PHE A 1050 7.29 -23.75 18.47
CA PHE A 1050 8.74 -23.50 18.38
C PHE A 1050 9.57 -24.80 18.44
N TYR A 1051 9.03 -25.88 19.01
CA TYR A 1051 9.76 -27.14 19.19
C TYR A 1051 9.54 -28.15 18.06
N GLU A 1052 8.53 -27.93 17.22
CA GLU A 1052 8.16 -28.85 16.13
C GLU A 1052 9.07 -28.70 14.88
N GLY A 1053 10.12 -27.87 14.97
CA GLY A 1053 11.14 -27.68 13.93
C GLY A 1053 10.66 -26.97 12.66
N ASN A 1054 9.36 -26.69 12.53
CA ASN A 1054 8.77 -26.09 11.33
C ASN A 1054 7.45 -25.33 11.60
N ALA A 1055 7.35 -24.59 12.70
CA ALA A 1055 6.19 -23.73 12.91
C ALA A 1055 6.16 -22.57 11.94
N GLY A 1056 5.07 -22.43 11.19
CA GLY A 1056 4.92 -21.35 10.23
C GLY A 1056 6.00 -21.34 9.13
N GLY A 1057 6.70 -22.44 8.86
CA GLY A 1057 7.80 -22.49 7.87
C GLY A 1057 9.10 -21.82 8.34
N HIS A 1058 9.27 -21.60 9.64
CA HIS A 1058 10.49 -21.11 10.24
C HIS A 1058 11.22 -22.23 10.99
N ARG A 1059 12.56 -22.23 10.92
CA ARG A 1059 13.40 -23.14 11.69
C ARG A 1059 13.82 -22.46 12.99
N TYR A 1060 13.30 -22.97 14.09
CA TYR A 1060 13.62 -22.48 15.42
C TYR A 1060 14.79 -23.26 16.00
N ILE A 1061 15.70 -22.55 16.66
CA ILE A 1061 16.68 -23.12 17.56
C ILE A 1061 16.25 -22.68 18.95
N VAL A 1062 15.47 -23.53 19.61
CA VAL A 1062 15.13 -23.33 21.03
C VAL A 1062 16.23 -24.00 21.83
N LEU A 1063 17.03 -23.21 22.52
CA LEU A 1063 18.07 -23.72 23.42
C LEU A 1063 17.51 -23.75 24.84
N THR A 1064 16.48 -24.58 25.04
CA THR A 1064 15.95 -24.98 26.35
C THR A 1064 16.54 -26.32 26.74
N GLY A 1065 17.87 -26.36 26.91
CA GLY A 1065 18.56 -27.56 27.40
C GLY A 1065 18.46 -28.75 26.44
N GLU A 1066 19.50 -28.96 25.63
CA GLU A 1066 19.69 -30.25 24.98
C GLU A 1066 19.70 -31.38 26.03
N LYS A 1067 19.26 -32.57 25.66
CA LYS A 1067 19.29 -33.75 26.54
C LYS A 1067 20.74 -34.03 26.98
N GLY A 1068 21.07 -33.72 28.23
CA GLY A 1068 22.44 -33.83 28.79
C GLY A 1068 23.25 -32.52 28.82
N GLY A 1069 22.65 -31.38 28.44
CA GLY A 1069 23.25 -30.04 28.57
C GLY A 1069 23.12 -29.46 29.99
N GLU A 1070 23.87 -28.39 30.26
CA GLU A 1070 23.73 -27.60 31.51
C GLU A 1070 22.30 -27.05 31.62
N GLY A 1071 21.69 -27.19 32.81
CA GLY A 1071 20.37 -26.61 33.12
C GLY A 1071 20.35 -25.08 33.01
N PRO A 1072 19.18 -24.43 33.15
CA PRO A 1072 19.09 -22.97 33.18
C PRO A 1072 20.07 -22.43 34.24
N ASN A 1073 21.11 -21.73 33.79
CA ASN A 1073 22.20 -21.29 34.65
C ASN A 1073 21.71 -20.21 35.62
N TYR A 1074 21.61 -20.57 36.91
CA TYR A 1074 21.38 -19.68 38.07
C TYR A 1074 22.65 -18.91 38.47
N MET A 1075 23.38 -18.38 37.51
CA MET A 1075 24.64 -17.70 37.80
C MET A 1075 24.39 -16.22 38.04
N MET A 1076 23.73 -15.88 39.16
CA MET A 1076 24.00 -14.59 39.79
C MET A 1076 25.46 -14.59 40.23
N ASP A 1077 26.16 -13.48 40.04
CA ASP A 1077 27.52 -13.31 40.59
C ASP A 1077 27.50 -13.57 42.12
N PRO A 1078 28.55 -14.13 42.76
CA PRO A 1078 28.56 -14.33 44.21
C PRO A 1078 28.21 -13.07 45.01
N GLU A 1079 28.61 -11.88 44.54
CA GLU A 1079 28.25 -10.60 45.15
C GLU A 1079 26.76 -10.27 44.94
N GLU A 1080 26.19 -10.64 43.79
CA GLU A 1080 24.76 -10.47 43.48
C GLU A 1080 23.90 -11.46 44.27
N LYS A 1081 24.38 -12.70 44.49
CA LYS A 1081 23.75 -13.69 45.37
C LYS A 1081 23.71 -13.19 46.81
N GLU A 1082 24.81 -12.64 47.31
CA GLU A 1082 24.87 -12.12 48.68
C GLU A 1082 24.05 -10.83 48.81
N TRP A 1083 24.12 -9.91 47.83
CA TRP A 1083 23.25 -8.73 47.79
C TRP A 1083 21.77 -9.12 47.79
N ARG A 1084 21.38 -10.09 46.96
CA ARG A 1084 20.00 -10.58 46.88
C ARG A 1084 19.58 -11.29 48.16
N ARG A 1085 20.44 -12.12 48.74
CA ARG A 1085 20.17 -12.76 50.03
C ARG A 1085 19.94 -11.73 51.13
N LEU A 1086 20.78 -10.71 51.23
CA LEU A 1086 20.61 -9.60 52.17
C LEU A 1086 19.33 -8.80 51.87
N TRP A 1087 18.99 -8.62 50.59
CA TRP A 1087 17.77 -7.95 50.14
C TRP A 1087 16.50 -8.74 50.48
N GLU A 1088 16.50 -10.06 50.27
CA GLU A 1088 15.38 -10.96 50.62
C GLU A 1088 15.20 -11.00 52.15
N ILE A 1089 16.29 -10.99 52.92
CA ILE A 1089 16.25 -10.91 54.39
C ILE A 1089 15.65 -9.57 54.85
N ASP A 1090 16.16 -8.44 54.35
CA ASP A 1090 15.67 -7.08 54.69
C ASP A 1090 14.17 -6.90 54.36
N GLU A 1091 13.73 -7.45 53.23
CA GLU A 1091 12.33 -7.39 52.82
C GLU A 1091 11.44 -8.35 53.63
N LEU A 1092 11.91 -9.55 53.96
CA LEU A 1092 11.19 -10.47 54.85
C LEU A 1092 11.06 -9.87 56.26
N GLU A 1093 12.11 -9.24 56.77
CA GLU A 1093 12.08 -8.51 58.05
C GLU A 1093 11.09 -7.33 57.99
N ARG A 1094 11.07 -6.57 56.88
CA ARG A 1094 10.09 -5.51 56.64
C ARG A 1094 8.66 -6.05 56.61
N LEU A 1095 8.38 -7.08 55.83
CA LEU A 1095 7.05 -7.70 55.72
C LEU A 1095 6.60 -8.26 57.07
N ALA A 1096 7.50 -8.89 57.83
CA ALA A 1096 7.24 -9.36 59.18
C ALA A 1096 6.87 -8.20 60.13
N SER A 1097 7.57 -7.07 60.05
CA SER A 1097 7.25 -5.88 60.86
C SER A 1097 5.90 -5.24 60.54
N THR A 1098 5.43 -5.38 59.29
CA THR A 1098 4.14 -4.83 58.83
C THR A 1098 2.96 -5.78 58.98
N GLY A 1099 3.19 -7.03 59.41
CA GLY A 1099 2.16 -8.07 59.51
C GLY A 1099 1.66 -8.60 58.16
N GLU A 1100 2.32 -8.24 57.06
CA GLU A 1100 2.00 -8.67 55.68
C GLU A 1100 2.79 -9.93 55.27
N CYS A 1101 3.63 -10.47 56.17
CA CYS A 1101 4.38 -11.70 55.92
C CYS A 1101 3.47 -12.94 56.06
N GLY A 1102 3.10 -13.54 54.93
CA GLY A 1102 2.29 -14.77 54.87
C GLY A 1102 3.08 -16.05 55.17
N VAL A 1103 4.37 -15.95 55.46
CA VAL A 1103 5.26 -17.08 55.76
C VAL A 1103 5.85 -16.88 57.15
N GLN A 1104 5.66 -17.88 58.02
CA GLN A 1104 6.25 -17.92 59.36
C GLN A 1104 7.74 -18.22 59.34
#